data_AF-A0A4S9LCT4-F1
#
_entry.id   AF-A0A4S9LCT4-F1
#
_cell.length_a   1.000
_cell.length_b   1.000
_cell.length_c   1.000
_cell.angle_alpha   90.00
_cell.angle_beta   90.00
_cell.angle_gamma   90.00
#
_symmetry.space_group_name_H-M   'P 1'
#
loop_
_entity.id
_entity.type
_entity.pdbx_description
1 polymer ?
#
loop_
_entity_poly.entity_id
_entity_poly.type
_entity_poly.pdbx_seq_one_letter_code
_entity_poly.pdbx_strand_id
1 'polypeptide(L)'
;MSVNLLALLALLCGIVIAQCPDYLQYSQSWHYPPSSGPRNISYMRPEPACRTFNMSFFEDGSSDAIFYSMSDFDLWRTFLNSIRWKGYAADSPDEELTFIVTGDIDAMWLRDSSNQMQSYLPLLTANSSADSLASLFRGVINLQARYLLTSPYCNAFQPPIESGIAPAKNPSASQDVVFPTYDNASVFECKYELDSLAAFLQISAQYYNATGDAAFFGKHHWLEAINHVYQVFNDLYFSSTYDVNGQVKQPDYSFTRVSDRATETLANDGLGNPFKGGIGLFRSAFRPSDDATIYQYLIPSNMMLARYLEATAPIMVALNDSESAITSVHMTQLATIIRQGIEEHGIVTVGGKRVYAYEIDGYGSANIMDDANIPSLLSAPFFGYLDANDEVYQNTRALLLSEGNPYFMQGPVISAIGGPHQGPGYAWPMASIVRILTSDNDTEISEQLALIIDSTNTLGLIHESINTFNSSDYTRPWFSWANGLFGQMILDFFNAIRILPDVVLPQAASTGAHSLSIWTHHLNNITFESNWNKTEDVVHVGSGQQWGNVYDAAAKLGKVVIGGADGSVGLGGHIQGGGYGPRSATYGLAPDQVLQVTIVTTQGDVLIANNTAHQDLFWAVRGGGGGSYGVVTEYVLKAYPAPANSVAGTLAISAGKNATGNITWDAFAVLLNHIPDLMDQGLWGNAIAFGSTPGEVSATVQLSAYNSTAANLTALVEPIIAAIRNTTGGRNSSLSLQWSEPTVAPFDRNSSSKTPSNTAGSGGLETSRLLGRAQLNLPYKQVSSYLRRIMYTEPGSGRAMLILGLMAGPGVNNTPLERQGAVNPVWRSTYVHAISGSGPASDETNSPSQIIKKSAEWYEVNREAVWREWAPNTGAYMNEANPYNSNWKHDFFGVNYDRLAAVKRKYDPSESLYAVSRVGSEWWDYDMQTGKLCRVE
;
A
#
# COMPACT_ATOMS: atom_id res chain seq x y z
N MET A 1 50.39 46.32 -23.93
CA MET A 1 50.15 45.17 -23.03
C MET A 1 48.68 45.12 -22.72
N SER A 2 48.11 43.91 -22.60
CA SER A 2 46.78 43.62 -22.05
C SER A 2 45.59 43.70 -23.02
N VAL A 3 45.44 42.66 -23.85
CA VAL A 3 44.16 42.25 -24.45
C VAL A 3 44.03 40.73 -24.27
N ASN A 4 42.85 40.29 -23.81
CA ASN A 4 42.32 38.91 -23.80
C ASN A 4 42.93 37.87 -22.83
N LEU A 5 42.50 37.91 -21.57
CA LEU A 5 42.52 36.72 -20.68
C LEU A 5 41.12 36.28 -20.20
N LEU A 6 40.06 37.09 -20.41
CA LEU A 6 38.70 36.76 -19.96
C LEU A 6 37.81 36.11 -21.03
N ALA A 7 38.19 36.14 -22.30
CA ALA A 7 37.42 35.51 -23.38
C ALA A 7 37.79 34.03 -23.62
N LEU A 8 38.87 33.52 -22.99
CA LEU A 8 39.31 32.13 -23.14
C LEU A 8 38.75 31.18 -22.05
N LEU A 9 38.14 31.71 -20.99
CA LEU A 9 37.54 30.91 -19.91
C LEU A 9 36.05 30.57 -20.14
N ALA A 10 35.41 31.13 -21.16
CA ALA A 10 34.01 30.88 -21.51
C ALA A 10 33.82 29.87 -22.67
N LEU A 11 34.91 29.29 -23.19
CA LEU A 11 34.90 28.35 -24.34
C LEU A 11 35.52 26.98 -24.00
N LEU A 12 35.64 26.67 -22.71
CA LEU A 12 36.09 25.36 -22.20
C LEU A 12 35.11 24.80 -21.14
N CYS A 13 33.80 25.04 -21.28
CA CYS A 13 32.84 24.05 -20.80
C CYS A 13 32.84 22.90 -21.80
N GLY A 14 33.94 22.14 -21.80
CA GLY A 14 33.91 20.78 -22.31
C GLY A 14 32.80 20.07 -21.56
N ILE A 15 31.96 19.36 -22.31
CA ILE A 15 31.06 18.36 -21.75
C ILE A 15 31.96 17.43 -20.92
N VAL A 16 31.98 17.62 -19.60
CA VAL A 16 32.52 16.61 -18.70
C VAL A 16 31.53 15.48 -18.80
N ILE A 17 31.78 14.55 -19.71
CA ILE A 17 31.15 13.23 -19.67
C ILE A 17 31.50 12.72 -18.27
N ALA A 18 30.51 12.57 -17.41
CA ALA A 18 30.71 11.94 -16.10
C ALA A 18 31.36 10.58 -16.37
N GLN A 19 32.61 10.40 -15.94
CA GLN A 19 33.26 9.09 -15.99
C GLN A 19 32.59 8.24 -14.92
N CYS A 20 31.64 7.43 -15.33
CA CYS A 20 30.99 6.49 -14.43
C CYS A 20 31.99 5.40 -14.03
N PRO A 21 32.27 5.23 -12.72
CA PRO A 21 33.19 4.19 -12.27
C PRO A 21 32.60 2.81 -12.59
N ASP A 22 33.49 1.85 -12.82
CA ASP A 22 33.08 0.45 -12.88
C ASP A 22 32.43 0.05 -11.55
N TYR A 23 31.19 -0.43 -11.60
CA TYR A 23 30.41 -0.63 -10.38
C TYR A 23 30.88 -1.83 -9.56
N LEU A 24 31.52 -2.82 -10.19
CA LEU A 24 32.16 -3.92 -9.48
C LEU A 24 33.32 -3.41 -8.62
N GLN A 25 34.13 -2.47 -9.12
CA GLN A 25 35.15 -1.81 -8.29
C GLN A 25 34.52 -0.90 -7.23
N TYR A 26 33.47 -0.16 -7.60
CA TYR A 26 32.78 0.76 -6.69
C TYR A 26 32.21 0.02 -5.47
N SER A 27 31.48 -1.09 -5.69
CA SER A 27 30.80 -1.89 -4.64
C SER A 27 31.75 -2.53 -3.60
N GLN A 28 33.06 -2.58 -3.88
CA GLN A 28 34.06 -3.14 -2.96
C GLN A 28 34.62 -2.14 -1.95
N SER A 29 34.21 -0.86 -2.02
CA SER A 29 34.74 0.20 -1.17
C SER A 29 33.63 0.98 -0.49
N TRP A 30 33.96 1.58 0.65
CA TRP A 30 33.01 2.36 1.44
C TRP A 30 32.91 3.79 0.91
N HIS A 31 31.69 4.33 0.82
CA HIS A 31 31.39 5.63 0.20
C HIS A 31 30.54 6.56 1.08
N TYR A 32 30.81 7.85 0.97
CA TYR A 32 30.05 8.93 1.62
C TYR A 32 28.79 9.33 0.80
N PRO A 33 27.77 9.93 1.45
CA PRO A 33 27.64 10.14 2.89
C PRO A 33 27.17 8.86 3.62
N PRO A 34 27.64 8.56 4.84
CA PRO A 34 27.12 7.43 5.62
C PRO A 34 25.64 7.56 5.93
N SER A 35 25.02 6.47 6.34
CA SER A 35 23.70 6.48 6.96
C SER A 35 23.74 7.19 8.32
N SER A 36 22.60 7.75 8.72
CA SER A 36 22.39 8.30 10.05
C SER A 36 21.97 7.24 11.07
N GLY A 37 21.92 5.96 10.67
CA GLY A 37 21.61 4.82 11.53
C GLY A 37 22.81 4.38 12.38
N PRO A 38 22.60 3.49 13.37
CA PRO A 38 23.63 3.08 14.32
C PRO A 38 24.82 2.34 13.69
N ARG A 39 24.68 1.79 12.47
CA ARG A 39 25.72 0.99 11.80
C ARG A 39 26.54 1.76 10.78
N ASN A 40 26.22 3.03 10.51
CA ASN A 40 27.03 3.92 9.66
C ASN A 40 27.34 3.31 8.27
N ILE A 41 26.31 2.76 7.63
CA ILE A 41 26.37 2.04 6.36
C ILE A 41 26.72 2.97 5.19
N SER A 42 27.58 2.47 4.30
CA SER A 42 28.03 3.11 3.05
C SER A 42 26.86 3.54 2.14
N TYR A 43 27.05 4.60 1.35
CA TYR A 43 26.12 4.98 0.27
C TYR A 43 26.50 4.30 -1.05
N MET A 44 25.82 3.21 -1.39
CA MET A 44 26.22 2.36 -2.52
C MET A 44 25.54 2.68 -3.85
N ARG A 45 24.67 3.69 -3.93
CA ARG A 45 24.02 4.07 -5.20
C ARG A 45 25.02 4.84 -6.09
N PRO A 46 25.17 4.48 -7.38
CA PRO A 46 25.90 5.31 -8.32
C PRO A 46 25.36 6.73 -8.35
N GLU A 47 26.19 7.69 -8.73
CA GLU A 47 25.76 9.05 -9.06
C GLU A 47 24.58 9.01 -10.05
N PRO A 48 23.56 9.88 -9.95
CA PRO A 48 22.38 9.85 -10.82
C PRO A 48 22.69 9.80 -12.32
N ALA A 49 23.77 10.47 -12.76
CA ALA A 49 24.22 10.47 -14.15
C ALA A 49 24.73 9.11 -14.65
N CYS A 50 25.05 8.18 -13.74
CA CYS A 50 25.55 6.85 -14.02
C CYS A 50 24.49 5.75 -13.91
N ARG A 51 23.24 6.13 -13.59
CA ARG A 51 22.11 5.21 -13.50
C ARG A 51 21.55 5.01 -14.90
N THR A 52 21.51 3.76 -15.33
CA THR A 52 21.06 3.31 -16.66
C THR A 52 19.54 3.29 -16.81
N PHE A 53 18.80 3.35 -15.71
CA PHE A 53 17.36 3.55 -15.70
C PHE A 53 16.96 4.41 -14.50
N ASN A 54 16.10 5.39 -14.74
CA ASN A 54 15.60 6.30 -13.72
C ASN A 54 14.13 5.94 -13.44
N MET A 55 13.86 5.47 -12.23
CA MET A 55 12.49 5.34 -11.75
C MET A 55 12.13 6.60 -10.99
N SER A 56 11.16 7.37 -11.50
CA SER A 56 10.70 8.61 -10.87
C SER A 56 10.44 8.43 -9.36
N PHE A 57 9.82 7.31 -8.98
CA PHE A 57 9.54 6.94 -7.58
C PHE A 57 10.74 7.07 -6.62
N PHE A 58 11.95 6.72 -7.08
CA PHE A 58 13.18 6.76 -6.27
C PHE A 58 14.02 8.04 -6.48
N GLU A 59 13.62 8.91 -7.39
CA GLU A 59 14.41 10.08 -7.82
C GLU A 59 13.70 11.42 -7.56
N ASP A 60 12.37 11.43 -7.44
CA ASP A 60 11.57 12.63 -7.21
C ASP A 60 11.24 12.90 -5.73
N GLY A 61 11.81 12.10 -4.82
CA GLY A 61 11.56 12.18 -3.38
C GLY A 61 10.27 11.48 -2.92
N SER A 62 9.51 10.84 -3.81
CA SER A 62 8.33 10.05 -3.41
C SER A 62 8.69 8.89 -2.49
N SER A 63 9.90 8.33 -2.63
CA SER A 63 10.45 7.34 -1.72
C SER A 63 10.85 7.90 -0.35
N ASP A 64 10.96 9.23 -0.21
CA ASP A 64 11.35 9.84 1.06
C ASP A 64 10.30 9.60 2.14
N ALA A 65 9.02 9.42 1.77
CA ALA A 65 7.97 9.03 2.70
C ALA A 65 8.24 7.66 3.36
N ILE A 66 8.83 6.72 2.62
CA ILE A 66 9.30 5.43 3.17
C ILE A 66 10.51 5.69 4.07
N PHE A 67 11.49 6.45 3.58
CA PHE A 67 12.70 6.82 4.32
C PHE A 67 12.41 7.49 5.67
N TYR A 68 11.48 8.45 5.73
CA TYR A 68 11.10 9.17 6.94
C TYR A 68 10.25 8.35 7.92
N SER A 69 9.66 7.24 7.47
CA SER A 69 8.87 6.34 8.31
C SER A 69 9.72 5.30 9.05
N MET A 70 10.95 5.07 8.60
CA MET A 70 11.87 4.09 9.18
C MET A 70 12.72 4.75 10.28
N SER A 71 12.70 4.18 11.49
CA SER A 71 13.56 4.64 12.59
C SER A 71 15.03 4.23 12.40
N ASP A 72 15.29 3.16 11.65
CA ASP A 72 16.63 2.71 11.28
C ASP A 72 16.93 2.99 9.80
N PHE A 73 17.64 4.09 9.56
CA PHE A 73 18.02 4.56 8.22
C PHE A 73 19.05 3.65 7.52
N ASP A 74 19.61 2.65 8.21
CA ASP A 74 20.48 1.64 7.64
C ASP A 74 19.73 0.70 6.69
N LEU A 75 18.42 0.52 6.89
CA LEU A 75 17.57 -0.45 6.17
C LEU A 75 17.26 -0.06 4.71
N TRP A 76 17.30 1.22 4.37
CA TRP A 76 16.79 1.74 3.08
C TRP A 76 17.84 1.77 1.96
N ARG A 77 19.13 1.61 2.28
CA ARG A 77 20.24 1.93 1.36
C ARG A 77 20.67 0.81 0.42
N THR A 78 20.11 -0.38 0.58
CA THR A 78 20.44 -1.63 -0.15
C THR A 78 19.65 -1.82 -1.45
N PHE A 79 18.79 -0.87 -1.83
CA PHE A 79 17.89 -1.02 -2.98
C PHE A 79 18.57 -0.63 -4.31
N LEU A 80 19.16 -1.59 -5.03
CA LEU A 80 19.77 -1.32 -6.34
C LEU A 80 19.63 -2.49 -7.32
N ASN A 81 19.20 -2.16 -8.54
CA ASN A 81 19.11 -3.10 -9.65
C ASN A 81 20.11 -2.77 -10.78
N SER A 82 20.41 -3.78 -11.59
CA SER A 82 21.47 -3.79 -12.61
C SER A 82 20.90 -3.77 -14.02
N ILE A 83 19.98 -2.86 -14.33
CA ILE A 83 19.46 -2.70 -15.70
C ILE A 83 20.64 -2.30 -16.58
N ARG A 84 21.06 -3.14 -17.52
CA ARG A 84 22.27 -2.89 -18.32
C ARG A 84 21.93 -2.16 -19.61
N TRP A 85 20.80 -2.52 -20.22
CA TRP A 85 20.33 -1.90 -21.45
C TRP A 85 18.82 -1.99 -21.58
N LYS A 86 18.23 -0.97 -22.19
CA LYS A 86 16.82 -0.93 -22.59
C LYS A 86 16.73 -0.32 -23.98
N GLY A 87 15.86 -0.88 -24.82
CA GLY A 87 15.59 -0.36 -26.15
C GLY A 87 14.42 -1.06 -26.79
N TYR A 88 14.46 -1.16 -28.11
CA TYR A 88 13.45 -1.80 -28.93
C TYR A 88 14.11 -2.78 -29.88
N ALA A 89 13.34 -3.76 -30.35
CA ALA A 89 13.77 -4.63 -31.43
C ALA A 89 14.11 -3.84 -32.69
N ALA A 90 15.13 -4.29 -33.43
CA ALA A 90 15.54 -3.62 -34.66
C ALA A 90 14.48 -3.74 -35.78
N ASP A 91 13.70 -4.81 -35.76
CA ASP A 91 12.70 -5.19 -36.75
C ASP A 91 11.25 -4.92 -36.31
N SER A 92 11.01 -4.63 -35.03
CA SER A 92 9.69 -4.25 -34.48
C SER A 92 9.81 -3.02 -33.58
N PRO A 93 9.49 -1.80 -34.07
CA PRO A 93 9.77 -0.55 -33.37
C PRO A 93 8.92 -0.33 -32.10
N ASP A 94 7.93 -1.16 -31.84
CA ASP A 94 7.07 -1.18 -30.66
C ASP A 94 7.35 -2.37 -29.72
N GLU A 95 8.24 -3.30 -30.09
CA GLU A 95 8.68 -4.40 -29.22
C GLU A 95 9.77 -3.90 -28.28
N GLU A 96 9.37 -3.56 -27.05
CA GLU A 96 10.29 -3.19 -25.98
C GLU A 96 11.22 -4.37 -25.65
N LEU A 97 12.50 -4.10 -25.40
CA LEU A 97 13.50 -5.06 -24.94
C LEU A 97 14.26 -4.49 -23.75
N THR A 98 14.45 -5.31 -22.70
CA THR A 98 15.20 -4.92 -21.50
C THR A 98 16.16 -6.04 -21.10
N PHE A 99 17.45 -5.73 -21.13
CA PHE A 99 18.53 -6.65 -20.75
C PHE A 99 19.01 -6.32 -19.33
N ILE A 100 18.84 -7.28 -18.43
CA ILE A 100 19.18 -7.16 -17.01
C ILE A 100 20.30 -8.14 -16.69
N VAL A 101 21.41 -7.63 -16.18
CA VAL A 101 22.54 -8.47 -15.76
C VAL A 101 22.40 -8.87 -14.30
N THR A 102 23.02 -9.98 -13.91
CA THR A 102 22.96 -10.47 -12.52
C THR A 102 23.72 -9.57 -11.52
N GLY A 103 24.63 -8.73 -12.04
CA GLY A 103 25.49 -7.83 -11.27
C GLY A 103 26.90 -7.87 -11.84
N ASP A 104 27.81 -8.45 -11.07
CA ASP A 104 29.22 -8.63 -11.44
C ASP A 104 29.49 -9.59 -12.62
N ILE A 105 28.47 -10.25 -13.16
CA ILE A 105 28.52 -11.07 -14.38
C ILE A 105 27.67 -10.38 -15.47
N ASP A 106 28.30 -10.02 -16.60
CA ASP A 106 27.67 -9.28 -17.72
C ASP A 106 26.87 -10.22 -18.65
N ALA A 107 25.93 -10.96 -18.07
CA ALA A 107 24.98 -11.85 -18.76
C ALA A 107 23.63 -11.90 -18.03
N MET A 108 22.58 -12.32 -18.74
CA MET A 108 21.21 -12.35 -18.24
C MET A 108 20.75 -13.78 -18.00
N TRP A 109 20.54 -14.14 -16.73
CA TRP A 109 19.84 -15.37 -16.36
C TRP A 109 18.34 -15.14 -16.42
N LEU A 110 17.59 -16.13 -16.90
CA LEU A 110 16.12 -16.08 -16.89
C LEU A 110 15.59 -15.97 -15.46
N ARG A 111 16.14 -16.77 -14.53
CA ARG A 111 15.84 -16.72 -13.09
C ARG A 111 16.13 -15.34 -12.49
N ASP A 112 17.38 -14.89 -12.56
CA ASP A 112 17.82 -13.66 -11.91
C ASP A 112 17.03 -12.46 -12.41
N SER A 113 16.88 -12.32 -13.74
CA SER A 113 16.15 -11.19 -14.31
C SER A 113 14.67 -11.17 -13.90
N SER A 114 14.00 -12.32 -13.83
CA SER A 114 12.63 -12.41 -13.31
C SER A 114 12.54 -12.05 -11.82
N ASN A 115 13.45 -12.56 -10.98
CA ASN A 115 13.44 -12.27 -9.54
C ASN A 115 13.87 -10.81 -9.22
N GLN A 116 14.77 -10.24 -10.02
CA GLN A 116 15.11 -8.81 -9.94
C GLN A 116 13.89 -7.94 -10.28
N MET A 117 13.05 -8.37 -11.22
CA MET A 117 11.78 -7.68 -11.52
C MET A 117 10.71 -7.92 -10.45
N GLN A 118 10.64 -9.11 -9.86
CA GLN A 118 9.73 -9.42 -8.75
C GLN A 118 9.90 -8.42 -7.59
N SER A 119 11.12 -7.93 -7.36
CA SER A 119 11.42 -6.94 -6.32
C SER A 119 10.67 -5.61 -6.49
N TYR A 120 10.19 -5.32 -7.71
CA TYR A 120 9.39 -4.14 -8.04
C TYR A 120 7.91 -4.41 -8.17
N LEU A 121 7.48 -5.66 -8.04
CA LEU A 121 6.08 -6.05 -8.18
C LEU A 121 5.14 -5.20 -7.30
N PRO A 122 5.48 -4.84 -6.04
CA PRO A 122 4.61 -3.99 -5.22
C PRO A 122 4.41 -2.57 -5.76
N LEU A 123 5.28 -2.11 -6.67
CA LEU A 123 5.23 -0.78 -7.30
C LEU A 123 4.67 -0.82 -8.73
N LEU A 124 4.44 -2.01 -9.27
CA LEU A 124 4.00 -2.19 -10.65
C LEU A 124 2.53 -1.82 -10.81
N THR A 125 2.27 -0.82 -11.65
CA THR A 125 0.92 -0.42 -12.07
C THR A 125 0.81 -0.44 -13.59
N ALA A 126 -0.39 -0.66 -14.12
CA ALA A 126 -0.66 -0.54 -15.55
C ALA A 126 -0.21 0.83 -16.09
N ASN A 127 0.71 0.83 -17.05
CA ASN A 127 1.24 2.06 -17.64
C ASN A 127 1.78 1.80 -19.05
N SER A 128 1.37 2.63 -20.01
CA SER A 128 1.77 2.51 -21.42
C SER A 128 2.98 3.38 -21.79
N SER A 129 3.52 4.17 -20.86
CA SER A 129 4.71 5.00 -21.11
C SER A 129 5.94 4.14 -21.33
N ALA A 130 6.74 4.50 -22.33
CA ALA A 130 8.03 3.89 -22.63
C ALA A 130 9.05 4.01 -21.50
N ASP A 131 8.87 4.91 -20.54
CA ASP A 131 9.78 5.09 -19.40
C ASP A 131 9.20 4.52 -18.09
N SER A 132 8.09 3.77 -18.18
CA SER A 132 7.45 3.18 -17.00
C SER A 132 8.09 1.87 -16.54
N LEU A 133 7.85 1.49 -15.28
CA LEU A 133 8.17 0.16 -14.76
C LEU A 133 7.47 -0.95 -15.56
N ALA A 134 6.23 -0.73 -16.00
CA ALA A 134 5.51 -1.67 -16.85
C ALA A 134 6.23 -1.94 -18.19
N SER A 135 6.86 -0.91 -18.77
CA SER A 135 7.71 -1.05 -19.96
C SER A 135 8.97 -1.89 -19.72
N LEU A 136 9.56 -1.83 -18.52
CA LEU A 136 10.66 -2.74 -18.16
C LEU A 136 10.20 -4.19 -18.09
N PHE A 137 9.07 -4.46 -17.44
CA PHE A 137 8.52 -5.82 -17.36
C PHE A 137 8.24 -6.39 -18.75
N ARG A 138 7.54 -5.64 -19.62
CA ARG A 138 7.29 -6.04 -21.01
C ARG A 138 8.60 -6.29 -21.77
N GLY A 139 9.60 -5.42 -21.58
CA GLY A 139 10.91 -5.57 -22.19
C GLY A 139 11.67 -6.82 -21.76
N VAL A 140 11.60 -7.20 -20.48
CA VAL A 140 12.20 -8.46 -19.99
C VAL A 140 11.44 -9.66 -20.54
N ILE A 141 10.10 -9.63 -20.50
CA ILE A 141 9.26 -10.73 -20.99
C ILE A 141 9.52 -10.99 -22.49
N ASN A 142 9.55 -9.95 -23.32
CA ASN A 142 9.85 -10.09 -24.75
C ASN A 142 11.24 -10.66 -24.99
N LEU A 143 12.25 -10.16 -24.26
CA LEU A 143 13.62 -10.62 -24.44
C LEU A 143 13.81 -12.08 -23.99
N GLN A 144 13.23 -12.47 -22.84
CA GLN A 144 13.22 -13.86 -22.40
C GLN A 144 12.48 -14.78 -23.41
N ALA A 145 11.36 -14.32 -23.98
CA ALA A 145 10.64 -15.09 -25.01
C ALA A 145 11.52 -15.38 -26.23
N ARG A 146 12.29 -14.40 -26.71
CA ARG A 146 13.24 -14.56 -27.83
C ARG A 146 14.32 -15.61 -27.52
N TYR A 147 14.88 -15.59 -26.31
CA TYR A 147 15.89 -16.56 -25.88
C TYR A 147 15.34 -17.98 -25.78
N LEU A 148 14.12 -18.14 -25.26
CA LEU A 148 13.48 -19.45 -25.12
C LEU A 148 13.10 -20.08 -26.46
N LEU A 149 12.84 -19.28 -27.49
CA LEU A 149 12.59 -19.80 -28.84
C LEU A 149 13.83 -20.42 -29.50
N THR A 150 15.03 -20.03 -29.08
CA THR A 150 16.27 -20.52 -29.69
C THR A 150 16.99 -21.55 -28.83
N SER A 151 16.92 -21.44 -27.51
CA SER A 151 17.73 -22.26 -26.60
C SER A 151 17.01 -22.48 -25.26
N PRO A 152 15.88 -23.21 -25.24
CA PRO A 152 15.04 -23.37 -24.05
C PRO A 152 15.70 -24.18 -22.91
N TYR A 153 16.79 -24.89 -23.20
CA TYR A 153 17.55 -25.65 -22.20
C TYR A 153 18.66 -24.85 -21.52
N CYS A 154 18.90 -23.60 -21.93
CA CYS A 154 19.98 -22.78 -21.40
C CYS A 154 19.47 -21.79 -20.35
N ASN A 155 20.23 -21.60 -19.28
CA ASN A 155 19.91 -20.72 -18.16
C ASN A 155 20.30 -19.24 -18.40
N ALA A 156 21.40 -18.99 -19.14
CA ALA A 156 22.02 -17.67 -19.24
C ALA A 156 22.29 -17.21 -20.67
N PHE A 157 22.03 -15.93 -20.96
CA PHE A 157 22.04 -15.37 -22.31
C PHE A 157 22.91 -14.11 -22.43
N GLN A 158 23.44 -13.92 -23.63
CA GLN A 158 24.25 -12.77 -24.04
C GLN A 158 23.37 -11.54 -24.30
N PRO A 159 23.93 -10.31 -24.27
CA PRO A 159 23.19 -9.11 -24.64
C PRO A 159 22.52 -9.22 -26.02
N PRO A 160 21.30 -8.66 -26.20
CA PRO A 160 20.66 -8.64 -27.52
C PRO A 160 21.52 -7.82 -28.50
N ILE A 161 21.51 -8.19 -29.78
CA ILE A 161 22.35 -7.55 -30.80
C ILE A 161 22.04 -6.05 -30.93
N GLU A 162 20.78 -5.66 -30.69
CA GLU A 162 20.29 -4.29 -30.68
C GLU A 162 20.96 -3.41 -29.62
N SER A 163 21.52 -4.01 -28.56
CA SER A 163 22.21 -3.27 -27.51
C SER A 163 23.57 -2.72 -27.93
N GLY A 164 24.20 -3.32 -28.95
CA GLY A 164 25.59 -3.03 -29.32
C GLY A 164 26.62 -3.43 -28.25
N ILE A 165 26.20 -4.11 -27.17
CA ILE A 165 27.08 -4.65 -26.15
C ILE A 165 27.69 -5.95 -26.69
N ALA A 166 29.01 -6.08 -26.60
CA ALA A 166 29.70 -7.28 -27.06
C ALA A 166 29.38 -8.48 -26.15
N PRO A 167 29.23 -9.70 -26.71
CA PRO A 167 29.08 -10.91 -25.91
C PRO A 167 30.21 -11.06 -24.88
N ALA A 168 29.83 -11.37 -23.63
CA ALA A 168 30.77 -11.63 -22.56
C ALA A 168 31.40 -13.02 -22.73
N LYS A 169 32.69 -13.14 -22.40
CA LYS A 169 33.37 -14.44 -22.43
C LYS A 169 33.12 -15.18 -21.12
N ASN A 170 32.56 -16.39 -21.21
CA ASN A 170 32.53 -17.35 -20.12
C ASN A 170 33.71 -18.34 -20.27
N PRO A 171 34.80 -18.21 -19.49
CA PRO A 171 35.94 -19.12 -19.61
C PRO A 171 35.58 -20.57 -19.24
N SER A 172 34.67 -20.74 -18.28
CA SER A 172 34.23 -22.04 -17.78
C SER A 172 33.39 -22.79 -18.80
N ALA A 173 32.60 -22.07 -19.61
CA ALA A 173 31.77 -22.68 -20.65
C ALA A 173 32.52 -22.99 -21.97
N SER A 174 33.79 -22.58 -22.10
CA SER A 174 34.53 -22.71 -23.36
C SER A 174 34.82 -24.16 -23.80
N GLN A 175 34.63 -25.12 -22.89
CA GLN A 175 34.83 -26.56 -23.12
C GLN A 175 33.56 -27.37 -22.88
N ASP A 176 32.41 -26.71 -22.76
CA ASP A 176 31.15 -27.40 -22.52
C ASP A 176 30.76 -28.23 -23.74
N VAL A 177 30.33 -29.46 -23.49
CA VAL A 177 29.70 -30.32 -24.50
C VAL A 177 28.24 -30.49 -24.10
N VAL A 178 27.34 -29.90 -24.88
CA VAL A 178 25.92 -29.81 -24.58
C VAL A 178 25.09 -30.33 -25.74
N PHE A 179 24.04 -31.07 -25.41
CA PHE A 179 23.00 -31.46 -26.33
C PHE A 179 21.64 -31.03 -25.76
N PRO A 180 20.76 -30.39 -26.54
CA PRO A 180 20.99 -29.88 -27.90
C PRO A 180 22.11 -28.83 -27.96
N THR A 181 22.77 -28.70 -29.11
CA THR A 181 23.83 -27.69 -29.29
C THR A 181 23.25 -26.29 -29.33
N TYR A 182 24.02 -25.30 -28.86
CA TYR A 182 23.59 -23.90 -28.78
C TYR A 182 24.63 -22.94 -29.41
N ASP A 183 24.26 -21.68 -29.61
CA ASP A 183 25.16 -20.65 -30.15
C ASP A 183 25.68 -19.71 -29.05
N ASN A 184 26.99 -19.75 -28.81
CA ASN A 184 27.71 -18.90 -27.87
C ASN A 184 27.61 -17.39 -28.16
N ALA A 185 27.18 -16.98 -29.37
CA ALA A 185 26.88 -15.58 -29.66
C ALA A 185 25.62 -15.08 -28.96
N SER A 186 24.70 -16.00 -28.61
CA SER A 186 23.41 -15.69 -27.98
C SER A 186 23.28 -16.24 -26.56
N VAL A 187 23.98 -17.34 -26.25
CA VAL A 187 23.96 -18.02 -24.96
C VAL A 187 25.28 -17.79 -24.23
N PHE A 188 25.19 -17.44 -22.95
CA PHE A 188 26.35 -17.28 -22.07
C PHE A 188 26.71 -18.58 -21.35
N GLU A 189 25.71 -19.33 -20.90
CA GLU A 189 25.84 -20.64 -20.28
C GLU A 189 24.59 -21.47 -20.55
N CYS A 190 24.76 -22.78 -20.75
CA CYS A 190 23.67 -23.68 -21.10
C CYS A 190 23.49 -24.82 -20.09
N LYS A 191 23.36 -24.48 -18.80
CA LYS A 191 22.95 -25.43 -17.76
C LYS A 191 21.42 -25.51 -17.71
N TYR A 192 20.87 -26.71 -17.86
CA TYR A 192 19.42 -26.90 -17.86
C TYR A 192 18.84 -26.89 -16.44
N GLU A 193 18.07 -25.84 -16.18
CA GLU A 193 17.43 -25.55 -14.91
C GLU A 193 15.93 -25.41 -15.12
N LEU A 194 15.14 -26.26 -14.46
CA LEU A 194 13.69 -26.26 -14.60
C LEU A 194 13.08 -24.92 -14.15
N ASP A 195 13.68 -24.27 -13.16
CA ASP A 195 13.25 -22.96 -12.67
C ASP A 195 13.48 -21.83 -13.70
N SER A 196 14.43 -21.94 -14.63
CA SER A 196 14.61 -20.95 -15.69
C SER A 196 13.37 -20.83 -16.58
N LEU A 197 12.72 -21.96 -16.87
CA LEU A 197 11.44 -21.99 -17.58
C LEU A 197 10.29 -21.50 -16.70
N ALA A 198 10.28 -21.88 -15.41
CA ALA A 198 9.27 -21.41 -14.46
C ALA A 198 9.37 -19.91 -14.19
N ALA A 199 10.57 -19.31 -14.25
CA ALA A 199 10.83 -17.89 -14.06
C ALA A 199 10.25 -17.03 -15.19
N PHE A 200 10.20 -17.54 -16.42
CA PHE A 200 9.51 -16.88 -17.53
C PHE A 200 7.97 -16.87 -17.33
N LEU A 201 7.42 -17.98 -16.84
CA LEU A 201 6.00 -18.05 -16.45
C LEU A 201 5.71 -17.11 -15.26
N GLN A 202 6.61 -17.06 -14.28
CA GLN A 202 6.53 -16.18 -13.11
C GLN A 202 6.38 -14.71 -13.50
N ILE A 203 7.34 -14.17 -14.26
CA ILE A 203 7.32 -12.75 -14.61
C ILE A 203 6.10 -12.41 -15.48
N SER A 204 5.68 -13.33 -16.36
CA SER A 204 4.47 -13.19 -17.18
C SER A 204 3.21 -13.10 -16.30
N ALA A 205 3.01 -14.06 -15.39
CA ALA A 205 1.87 -14.07 -14.48
C ALA A 205 1.86 -12.86 -13.53
N GLN A 206 3.02 -12.47 -13.00
CA GLN A 206 3.15 -11.31 -12.12
C GLN A 206 2.80 -10.00 -12.84
N TYR A 207 3.30 -9.79 -14.06
CA TYR A 207 2.96 -8.62 -14.87
C TYR A 207 1.46 -8.57 -15.18
N TYR A 208 0.90 -9.69 -15.63
CA TYR A 208 -0.53 -9.76 -15.95
C TYR A 208 -1.41 -9.48 -14.75
N ASN A 209 -1.14 -10.12 -13.60
CA ASN A 209 -1.94 -9.95 -12.39
C ASN A 209 -1.89 -8.51 -11.86
N ALA A 210 -0.75 -7.83 -11.99
CA ALA A 210 -0.59 -6.46 -11.52
C ALA A 210 -1.21 -5.41 -12.48
N THR A 211 -1.27 -5.69 -13.79
CA THR A 211 -1.63 -4.68 -14.80
C THR A 211 -2.93 -4.95 -15.55
N GLY A 212 -3.37 -6.22 -15.64
CA GLY A 212 -4.49 -6.66 -16.47
C GLY A 212 -4.23 -6.57 -17.99
N ASP A 213 -2.99 -6.33 -18.42
CA ASP A 213 -2.63 -6.11 -19.82
C ASP A 213 -2.53 -7.43 -20.62
N ALA A 214 -3.68 -8.07 -20.86
CA ALA A 214 -3.76 -9.29 -21.67
C ALA A 214 -3.29 -9.06 -23.12
N ALA A 215 -3.59 -7.88 -23.67
CA ALA A 215 -3.34 -7.58 -25.08
C ALA A 215 -1.84 -7.59 -25.43
N PHE A 216 -0.97 -7.25 -24.49
CA PHE A 216 0.49 -7.34 -24.67
C PHE A 216 0.94 -8.74 -25.09
N PHE A 217 0.42 -9.79 -24.45
CA PHE A 217 0.86 -11.17 -24.64
C PHE A 217 0.54 -11.75 -26.03
N GLY A 218 -0.39 -11.12 -26.77
CA GLY A 218 -0.73 -11.52 -28.14
C GLY A 218 0.00 -10.74 -29.25
N LYS A 219 0.93 -9.84 -28.93
CA LYS A 219 1.54 -8.93 -29.93
C LYS A 219 2.80 -9.46 -30.60
N HIS A 220 3.71 -10.01 -29.80
CA HIS A 220 5.06 -10.42 -30.25
C HIS A 220 5.25 -11.92 -30.00
N HIS A 221 6.47 -12.32 -29.63
CA HIS A 221 6.90 -13.72 -29.53
C HIS A 221 6.44 -14.48 -28.28
N TRP A 222 5.69 -13.87 -27.37
CA TRP A 222 5.32 -14.51 -26.10
C TRP A 222 4.50 -15.80 -26.30
N LEU A 223 3.48 -15.75 -27.15
CA LEU A 223 2.63 -16.92 -27.41
C LEU A 223 3.42 -18.07 -28.06
N GLU A 224 4.31 -17.73 -28.99
CA GLU A 224 5.21 -18.70 -29.62
C GLU A 224 6.14 -19.33 -28.58
N ALA A 225 6.72 -18.52 -27.69
CA ALA A 225 7.60 -18.99 -26.62
C ALA A 225 6.86 -19.88 -25.62
N ILE A 226 5.62 -19.55 -25.22
CA ILE A 226 4.80 -20.39 -24.34
C ILE A 226 4.52 -21.74 -24.98
N ASN A 227 4.14 -21.78 -26.26
CA ASN A 227 3.92 -23.03 -26.97
C ASN A 227 5.21 -23.85 -27.08
N HIS A 228 6.36 -23.20 -27.29
CA HIS A 228 7.66 -23.88 -27.35
C HIS A 228 8.09 -24.45 -25.98
N VAL A 229 7.95 -23.66 -24.91
CA VAL A 229 8.21 -24.11 -23.53
C VAL A 229 7.29 -25.25 -23.15
N TYR A 230 6.01 -25.19 -23.52
CA TYR A 230 5.06 -26.28 -23.30
C TYR A 230 5.47 -27.54 -24.08
N GLN A 231 5.96 -27.40 -25.31
CA GLN A 231 6.48 -28.54 -26.08
C GLN A 231 7.68 -29.19 -25.38
N VAL A 232 8.61 -28.39 -24.83
CA VAL A 232 9.73 -28.90 -24.03
C VAL A 232 9.23 -29.70 -22.83
N PHE A 233 8.22 -29.21 -22.10
CA PHE A 233 7.61 -29.99 -21.02
C PHE A 233 6.95 -31.27 -21.54
N ASN A 234 6.22 -31.22 -22.66
CA ASN A 234 5.61 -32.42 -23.21
C ASN A 234 6.65 -33.48 -23.59
N ASP A 235 7.79 -33.08 -24.14
CA ASP A 235 8.88 -33.99 -24.49
C ASP A 235 9.53 -34.58 -23.22
N LEU A 236 9.78 -33.73 -22.21
CA LEU A 236 10.36 -34.15 -20.93
C LEU A 236 9.43 -35.02 -20.09
N TYR A 237 8.11 -34.92 -20.26
CA TYR A 237 7.14 -35.70 -19.50
C TYR A 237 7.33 -37.22 -19.70
N PHE A 238 7.73 -37.62 -20.91
CA PHE A 238 8.02 -39.01 -21.25
C PHE A 238 9.52 -39.37 -21.11
N SER A 239 10.33 -38.45 -20.56
CA SER A 239 11.74 -38.68 -20.34
C SER A 239 11.96 -39.68 -19.19
N SER A 240 12.97 -40.52 -19.36
CA SER A 240 13.41 -41.52 -18.39
C SER A 240 14.82 -41.96 -18.75
N THR A 241 15.57 -42.49 -17.79
CA THR A 241 16.87 -43.09 -18.10
C THR A 241 16.72 -44.35 -18.94
N TYR A 242 15.72 -45.17 -18.64
CA TYR A 242 15.46 -46.45 -19.32
C TYR A 242 14.07 -46.47 -19.96
N ASP A 243 13.95 -47.10 -21.11
CA ASP A 243 12.66 -47.41 -21.74
C ASP A 243 11.98 -48.62 -21.07
N VAL A 244 10.78 -48.98 -21.55
CA VAL A 244 10.01 -50.12 -21.03
C VAL A 244 10.71 -51.48 -21.18
N ASN A 245 11.75 -51.59 -22.02
CA ASN A 245 12.56 -52.79 -22.23
C ASN A 245 13.87 -52.76 -21.44
N GLY A 246 14.15 -51.69 -20.69
CA GLY A 246 15.39 -51.49 -19.95
C GLY A 246 16.55 -50.95 -20.79
N GLN A 247 16.31 -50.49 -22.03
CA GLN A 247 17.35 -49.84 -22.85
C GLN A 247 17.55 -48.39 -22.41
N VAL A 248 18.81 -47.93 -22.39
CA VAL A 248 19.11 -46.52 -22.10
C VAL A 248 18.53 -45.64 -23.21
N LYS A 249 17.67 -44.68 -22.84
CA LYS A 249 17.11 -43.73 -23.80
C LYS A 249 18.14 -42.68 -24.19
N GLN A 250 18.02 -42.17 -25.42
CA GLN A 250 18.74 -40.96 -25.81
C GLN A 250 18.26 -39.79 -24.92
N PRO A 251 19.17 -39.01 -24.34
CA PRO A 251 18.81 -37.90 -23.47
C PRO A 251 18.18 -36.76 -24.27
N ASP A 252 17.11 -36.16 -23.74
CA ASP A 252 16.56 -34.91 -24.28
C ASP A 252 17.52 -33.73 -24.03
N TYR A 253 18.34 -33.84 -22.97
CA TYR A 253 19.41 -32.91 -22.63
C TYR A 253 20.60 -33.64 -21.97
N SER A 254 21.82 -33.29 -22.38
CA SER A 254 23.07 -33.73 -21.74
C SER A 254 24.09 -32.60 -21.65
N PHE A 255 24.92 -32.61 -20.62
CA PHE A 255 25.92 -31.57 -20.38
C PHE A 255 27.19 -32.16 -19.75
N THR A 256 28.36 -31.82 -20.29
CA THR A 256 29.64 -32.04 -19.61
C THR A 256 30.49 -30.79 -19.64
N ARG A 257 31.22 -30.56 -18.54
CA ARG A 257 32.24 -29.53 -18.39
C ARG A 257 33.47 -30.14 -17.75
N VAL A 258 34.65 -29.70 -18.18
CA VAL A 258 35.91 -30.04 -17.51
C VAL A 258 36.08 -29.08 -16.32
N SER A 259 35.91 -29.59 -15.12
CA SER A 259 36.01 -28.81 -13.87
C SER A 259 36.62 -29.66 -12.75
N ASP A 260 37.26 -28.99 -11.79
CA ASP A 260 37.70 -29.58 -10.51
C ASP A 260 36.62 -29.51 -9.42
N ARG A 261 35.48 -28.85 -9.70
CA ARG A 261 34.28 -28.85 -8.86
C ARG A 261 33.27 -29.88 -9.37
N ALA A 262 32.89 -30.82 -8.51
CA ALA A 262 31.99 -31.91 -8.87
C ALA A 262 30.58 -31.44 -9.28
N THR A 263 30.13 -30.30 -8.77
CA THR A 263 28.80 -29.74 -9.08
C THR A 263 28.73 -29.03 -10.44
N GLU A 264 29.87 -28.78 -11.10
CA GLU A 264 29.94 -28.06 -12.36
C GLU A 264 29.71 -28.94 -13.60
N THR A 265 29.43 -30.24 -13.43
CA THR A 265 29.23 -31.19 -14.52
C THR A 265 28.25 -32.29 -14.12
N LEU A 266 27.65 -32.97 -15.09
CA LEU A 266 26.74 -34.08 -14.82
C LEU A 266 27.48 -35.42 -14.82
N ALA A 267 27.09 -36.30 -13.88
CA ALA A 267 27.55 -37.69 -13.84
C ALA A 267 27.11 -38.49 -15.09
N ASN A 268 27.65 -39.71 -15.25
CA ASN A 268 27.30 -40.64 -16.32
C ASN A 268 27.43 -40.02 -17.72
N ASP A 269 28.62 -39.51 -18.04
CA ASP A 269 28.95 -38.94 -19.35
C ASP A 269 27.97 -37.83 -19.79
N GLY A 270 27.52 -37.02 -18.84
CA GLY A 270 26.65 -35.87 -19.09
C GLY A 270 25.15 -36.15 -18.98
N LEU A 271 24.74 -37.36 -18.60
CA LEU A 271 23.32 -37.74 -18.46
C LEU A 271 22.73 -37.39 -17.08
N GLY A 272 23.58 -37.17 -16.09
CA GLY A 272 23.20 -37.08 -14.68
C GLY A 272 22.85 -38.46 -14.09
N ASN A 273 22.43 -38.49 -12.82
CA ASN A 273 22.06 -39.75 -12.16
C ASN A 273 20.73 -40.32 -12.68
N PRO A 274 20.55 -41.66 -12.71
CA PRO A 274 19.33 -42.26 -13.23
C PRO A 274 18.05 -41.78 -12.53
N PHE A 275 16.96 -41.66 -13.29
CA PHE A 275 15.65 -41.26 -12.79
C PHE A 275 14.52 -42.06 -13.46
N LYS A 276 13.41 -42.24 -12.74
CA LYS A 276 12.24 -43.00 -13.19
C LYS A 276 11.21 -42.06 -13.83
N GLY A 277 10.95 -42.25 -15.13
CA GLY A 277 9.93 -41.47 -15.85
C GLY A 277 8.49 -41.83 -15.47
N GLY A 278 7.56 -40.94 -15.83
CA GLY A 278 6.11 -41.17 -15.69
C GLY A 278 5.59 -41.05 -14.25
N ILE A 279 6.31 -40.36 -13.37
CA ILE A 279 5.92 -40.14 -11.96
C ILE A 279 5.28 -38.77 -11.70
N GLY A 280 4.92 -38.05 -12.77
CA GLY A 280 4.31 -36.72 -12.68
C GLY A 280 5.29 -35.57 -12.40
N LEU A 281 6.60 -35.83 -12.32
CA LEU A 281 7.63 -34.80 -12.07
C LEU A 281 8.51 -34.54 -13.30
N PHE A 282 9.07 -33.34 -13.35
CA PHE A 282 9.99 -32.87 -14.38
C PHE A 282 11.43 -32.86 -13.90
N ARG A 283 12.31 -33.33 -14.77
CA ARG A 283 13.75 -33.36 -14.55
C ARG A 283 14.29 -31.91 -14.49
N SER A 284 15.23 -31.67 -13.58
CA SER A 284 16.15 -30.52 -13.59
C SER A 284 17.58 -31.05 -13.52
N ALA A 285 18.41 -30.69 -14.50
CA ALA A 285 19.80 -31.17 -14.52
C ALA A 285 20.67 -30.40 -13.51
N PHE A 286 20.40 -29.10 -13.38
CA PHE A 286 21.03 -28.21 -12.41
C PHE A 286 19.98 -27.58 -11.50
N ARG A 287 20.43 -27.06 -10.37
CA ARG A 287 19.66 -26.33 -9.36
C ARG A 287 19.66 -24.83 -9.68
N PRO A 288 18.84 -24.04 -8.98
CA PRO A 288 18.90 -22.58 -9.02
C PRO A 288 20.25 -21.97 -8.56
N SER A 289 21.15 -22.77 -7.99
CA SER A 289 22.53 -22.42 -7.66
C SER A 289 23.52 -22.66 -8.81
N ASP A 290 23.04 -23.06 -9.99
CA ASP A 290 23.82 -23.55 -11.13
C ASP A 290 24.65 -24.83 -10.82
N ASP A 291 24.42 -25.49 -9.68
CA ASP A 291 25.04 -26.77 -9.31
C ASP A 291 24.23 -27.96 -9.84
N ALA A 292 24.91 -29.02 -10.27
CA ALA A 292 24.28 -30.27 -10.71
C ALA A 292 23.41 -30.88 -9.60
N THR A 293 22.21 -31.35 -9.98
CA THR A 293 21.35 -32.09 -9.06
C THR A 293 21.95 -33.45 -8.70
N ILE A 294 21.75 -33.91 -7.45
CA ILE A 294 22.14 -35.29 -7.08
C ILE A 294 21.08 -36.24 -7.63
N TYR A 295 19.81 -35.99 -7.31
CA TYR A 295 18.70 -36.68 -7.96
C TYR A 295 17.91 -35.68 -8.80
N GLN A 296 17.58 -36.07 -10.03
CA GLN A 296 17.21 -35.07 -11.04
C GLN A 296 15.76 -34.59 -10.94
N TYR A 297 14.95 -35.09 -10.00
CA TYR A 297 13.67 -34.46 -9.66
C TYR A 297 13.83 -33.51 -8.49
N LEU A 298 14.18 -32.27 -8.81
CA LEU A 298 14.28 -31.18 -7.85
C LEU A 298 12.88 -30.70 -7.45
N ILE A 299 12.48 -31.00 -6.23
CA ILE A 299 11.12 -30.74 -5.72
C ILE A 299 10.77 -29.25 -5.75
N PRO A 300 11.57 -28.30 -5.22
CA PRO A 300 11.18 -26.90 -5.21
C PRO A 300 11.04 -26.29 -6.62
N SER A 301 11.84 -26.70 -7.61
CA SER A 301 11.63 -26.25 -9.00
C SER A 301 10.35 -26.82 -9.62
N ASN A 302 9.98 -28.06 -9.27
CA ASN A 302 8.68 -28.63 -9.66
C ASN A 302 7.51 -27.90 -8.98
N MET A 303 7.66 -27.48 -7.71
CA MET A 303 6.69 -26.64 -7.01
C MET A 303 6.49 -25.31 -7.73
N MET A 304 7.59 -24.62 -8.07
CA MET A 304 7.56 -23.35 -8.79
C MET A 304 6.91 -23.48 -10.18
N LEU A 305 7.26 -24.54 -10.93
CA LEU A 305 6.65 -24.82 -12.22
C LEU A 305 5.14 -25.01 -12.13
N ALA A 306 4.67 -25.87 -11.20
CA ALA A 306 3.25 -26.10 -11.01
C ALA A 306 2.49 -24.80 -10.66
N ARG A 307 3.06 -23.99 -9.76
CA ARG A 307 2.47 -22.72 -9.36
C ARG A 307 2.29 -21.75 -10.54
N TYR A 308 3.32 -21.60 -11.37
CA TYR A 308 3.29 -20.59 -12.43
C TYR A 308 2.67 -21.09 -13.73
N LEU A 309 2.54 -22.40 -13.96
CA LEU A 309 1.63 -22.94 -14.96
C LEU A 309 0.17 -22.55 -14.65
N GLU A 310 -0.27 -22.73 -13.40
CA GLU A 310 -1.60 -22.30 -12.94
C GLU A 310 -1.79 -20.79 -13.06
N ALA A 311 -0.80 -20.00 -12.63
CA ALA A 311 -0.91 -18.54 -12.61
C ALA A 311 -0.85 -17.91 -14.02
N THR A 312 -0.26 -18.59 -15.00
CA THR A 312 -0.14 -18.10 -16.38
C THR A 312 -1.34 -18.51 -17.24
N ALA A 313 -2.02 -19.62 -16.91
CA ALA A 313 -3.18 -20.11 -17.66
C ALA A 313 -4.28 -19.04 -17.91
N PRO A 314 -4.63 -18.14 -16.96
CA PRO A 314 -5.59 -17.06 -17.20
C PRO A 314 -5.21 -16.09 -18.32
N ILE A 315 -3.91 -15.89 -18.59
CA ILE A 315 -3.45 -15.05 -19.71
C ILE A 315 -3.89 -15.67 -21.02
N MET A 316 -3.70 -16.99 -21.17
CA MET A 316 -4.08 -17.75 -22.36
C MET A 316 -5.59 -17.69 -22.62
N VAL A 317 -6.41 -17.74 -21.57
CA VAL A 317 -7.86 -17.54 -21.69
C VAL A 317 -8.19 -16.13 -22.17
N ALA A 318 -7.48 -15.12 -21.68
CA ALA A 318 -7.76 -13.72 -21.99
C ALA A 318 -7.45 -13.33 -23.45
N LEU A 319 -6.66 -14.12 -24.19
CA LEU A 319 -6.39 -13.93 -25.62
C LEU A 319 -7.62 -14.21 -26.51
N ASN A 320 -8.64 -14.90 -25.98
CA ASN A 320 -9.94 -15.14 -26.63
C ASN A 320 -9.90 -15.90 -27.97
N ASP A 321 -8.91 -16.77 -28.19
CA ASP A 321 -8.89 -17.72 -29.30
C ASP A 321 -8.91 -19.19 -28.83
N SER A 322 -9.27 -20.09 -29.74
CA SER A 322 -9.49 -21.50 -29.40
C SER A 322 -8.20 -22.28 -29.10
N GLU A 323 -7.08 -21.88 -29.69
CA GLU A 323 -5.79 -22.57 -29.51
C GLU A 323 -5.21 -22.23 -28.14
N SER A 324 -5.18 -20.94 -27.79
CA SER A 324 -4.74 -20.51 -26.46
C SER A 324 -5.64 -21.05 -25.34
N ALA A 325 -6.95 -21.16 -25.57
CA ALA A 325 -7.86 -21.80 -24.61
C ALA A 325 -7.51 -23.28 -24.35
N ILE A 326 -7.09 -24.04 -25.37
CA ILE A 326 -6.64 -25.43 -25.22
C ILE A 326 -5.33 -25.48 -24.42
N THR A 327 -4.36 -24.63 -24.76
CA THR A 327 -3.09 -24.56 -24.03
C THR A 327 -3.31 -24.20 -22.56
N SER A 328 -4.25 -23.30 -22.23
CA SER A 328 -4.65 -23.01 -20.85
C SER A 328 -5.10 -24.25 -20.07
N VAL A 329 -5.91 -25.10 -20.70
CA VAL A 329 -6.41 -26.34 -20.07
C VAL A 329 -5.23 -27.29 -19.82
N HIS A 330 -4.35 -27.44 -20.80
CA HIS A 330 -3.16 -28.27 -20.67
C HIS A 330 -2.21 -27.78 -19.57
N MET A 331 -1.96 -26.47 -19.47
CA MET A 331 -1.14 -25.91 -18.39
C MET A 331 -1.71 -26.22 -17.01
N THR A 332 -3.03 -26.09 -16.85
CA THR A 332 -3.73 -26.38 -15.58
C THR A 332 -3.68 -27.87 -15.23
N GLN A 333 -3.86 -28.75 -16.24
CA GLN A 333 -3.74 -30.19 -16.07
C GLN A 333 -2.32 -30.58 -15.66
N LEU A 334 -1.31 -29.99 -16.32
CA LEU A 334 0.08 -30.28 -16.04
C LEU A 334 0.47 -29.88 -14.62
N ALA A 335 0.05 -28.70 -14.17
CA ALA A 335 0.25 -28.27 -12.80
C ALA A 335 -0.37 -29.24 -11.77
N THR A 336 -1.58 -29.73 -12.07
CA THR A 336 -2.26 -30.73 -11.24
C THR A 336 -1.46 -32.04 -11.15
N ILE A 337 -0.94 -32.52 -12.29
CA ILE A 337 -0.11 -33.74 -12.35
C ILE A 337 1.16 -33.56 -11.53
N ILE A 338 1.83 -32.40 -11.63
CA ILE A 338 3.05 -32.11 -10.87
C ILE A 338 2.76 -32.08 -9.37
N ARG A 339 1.66 -31.44 -8.93
CA ARG A 339 1.26 -31.44 -7.52
C ARG A 339 1.01 -32.85 -7.00
N GLN A 340 0.33 -33.71 -7.77
CA GLN A 340 0.13 -35.11 -7.42
C GLN A 340 1.44 -35.88 -7.32
N GLY A 341 2.35 -35.69 -8.29
CA GLY A 341 3.69 -36.30 -8.25
C GLY A 341 4.50 -35.87 -7.03
N ILE A 342 4.41 -34.60 -6.63
CA ILE A 342 5.07 -34.09 -5.41
C ILE A 342 4.43 -34.72 -4.16
N GLU A 343 3.11 -34.82 -4.09
CA GLU A 343 2.42 -35.42 -2.95
C GLU A 343 2.76 -36.92 -2.80
N GLU A 344 2.81 -37.66 -3.91
CA GLU A 344 3.07 -39.10 -3.91
C GLU A 344 4.54 -39.45 -3.67
N HIS A 345 5.47 -38.66 -4.23
CA HIS A 345 6.89 -39.02 -4.27
C HIS A 345 7.82 -38.01 -3.60
N GLY A 346 7.44 -36.74 -3.54
CA GLY A 346 8.24 -35.66 -2.96
C GLY A 346 8.16 -35.55 -1.44
N ILE A 347 7.22 -36.24 -0.79
CA ILE A 347 7.05 -36.25 0.68
C ILE A 347 7.61 -37.55 1.27
N VAL A 348 8.53 -37.41 2.21
CA VAL A 348 9.20 -38.53 2.90
C VAL A 348 9.06 -38.41 4.42
N THR A 349 9.37 -39.49 5.14
CA THR A 349 9.31 -39.50 6.61
C THR A 349 10.70 -39.41 7.22
N VAL A 350 10.96 -38.35 8.00
CA VAL A 350 12.21 -38.14 8.74
C VAL A 350 11.87 -37.94 10.22
N GLY A 351 12.46 -38.75 11.11
CA GLY A 351 12.19 -38.65 12.54
C GLY A 351 10.72 -38.85 12.93
N GLY A 352 9.94 -39.59 12.13
CA GLY A 352 8.50 -39.80 12.34
C GLY A 352 7.60 -38.66 11.85
N LYS A 353 8.16 -37.61 11.24
CA LYS A 353 7.43 -36.49 10.66
C LYS A 353 7.47 -36.54 9.13
N ARG A 354 6.40 -36.09 8.47
CA ARG A 354 6.36 -35.93 7.02
C ARG A 354 7.06 -34.62 6.65
N VAL A 355 7.99 -34.68 5.71
CA VAL A 355 8.74 -33.53 5.19
C VAL A 355 8.88 -33.63 3.67
N TYR A 356 9.06 -32.51 2.99
CA TYR A 356 9.44 -32.50 1.58
C TYR A 356 10.93 -32.86 1.44
N ALA A 357 11.24 -33.78 0.54
CA ALA A 357 12.61 -34.01 0.10
C ALA A 357 13.05 -32.86 -0.83
N TYR A 358 14.35 -32.57 -0.88
CA TYR A 358 14.90 -31.57 -1.79
C TYR A 358 14.94 -32.12 -3.22
N GLU A 359 15.46 -33.34 -3.36
CA GLU A 359 15.60 -34.04 -4.63
C GLU A 359 15.21 -35.50 -4.49
N ILE A 360 14.60 -36.09 -5.52
CA ILE A 360 14.30 -37.53 -5.59
C ILE A 360 14.64 -38.11 -6.96
N ASP A 361 14.73 -39.44 -7.06
CA ASP A 361 14.99 -40.16 -8.33
C ASP A 361 13.79 -40.95 -8.87
N GLY A 362 12.72 -41.08 -8.06
CA GLY A 362 11.55 -41.92 -8.37
C GLY A 362 11.75 -43.43 -8.17
N TYR A 363 12.96 -43.87 -7.80
CA TYR A 363 13.27 -45.25 -7.38
C TYR A 363 13.20 -45.44 -5.86
N GLY A 364 13.07 -44.34 -5.12
CA GLY A 364 12.92 -44.33 -3.66
C GLY A 364 14.07 -43.62 -2.94
N SER A 365 15.06 -43.11 -3.66
CA SER A 365 16.10 -42.28 -3.07
C SER A 365 15.59 -40.85 -2.89
N ALA A 366 15.93 -40.24 -1.76
CA ALA A 366 15.57 -38.88 -1.43
C ALA A 366 16.74 -38.16 -0.77
N ASN A 367 17.00 -36.93 -1.19
CA ASN A 367 17.99 -36.05 -0.61
C ASN A 367 17.31 -35.11 0.39
N ILE A 368 17.75 -35.12 1.65
CA ILE A 368 17.18 -34.32 2.74
C ILE A 368 18.13 -33.15 3.03
N MET A 369 17.85 -32.01 2.42
CA MET A 369 18.59 -30.77 2.57
C MET A 369 17.72 -29.60 2.12
N ASP A 370 18.26 -28.39 2.11
CA ASP A 370 17.78 -27.30 1.26
C ASP A 370 18.98 -26.45 0.83
N ASP A 371 18.78 -25.64 -0.21
CA ASP A 371 19.76 -24.70 -0.74
C ASP A 371 19.23 -23.27 -0.59
N ALA A 372 20.13 -22.29 -0.59
CA ALA A 372 19.75 -20.89 -0.43
C ALA A 372 19.04 -20.29 -1.65
N ASN A 373 19.30 -20.81 -2.86
CA ASN A 373 18.77 -20.24 -4.10
C ASN A 373 17.27 -20.53 -4.29
N ILE A 374 16.49 -19.53 -4.70
CA ILE A 374 15.05 -19.67 -4.99
C ILE A 374 14.87 -20.18 -6.42
N PRO A 375 14.01 -21.18 -6.67
CA PRO A 375 13.14 -21.87 -5.70
C PRO A 375 13.89 -22.87 -4.79
N SER A 376 13.72 -22.66 -3.48
CA SER A 376 14.10 -23.57 -2.39
C SER A 376 12.87 -24.12 -1.67
N LEU A 377 13.01 -25.18 -0.89
CA LEU A 377 11.90 -25.70 -0.06
C LEU A 377 11.42 -24.65 0.94
N LEU A 378 12.36 -23.90 1.55
CA LEU A 378 12.04 -22.80 2.46
C LEU A 378 11.17 -21.72 1.80
N SER A 379 11.41 -21.46 0.50
CA SER A 379 10.72 -20.41 -0.27
C SER A 379 9.34 -20.80 -0.82
N ALA A 380 8.86 -22.04 -0.62
CA ALA A 380 7.59 -22.50 -1.21
C ALA A 380 6.36 -21.62 -0.89
N PRO A 381 6.21 -21.05 0.32
CA PRO A 381 5.13 -20.08 0.58
C PRO A 381 5.37 -18.71 -0.05
N PHE A 382 6.63 -18.28 -0.20
CA PHE A 382 6.97 -16.97 -0.76
C PHE A 382 6.47 -16.80 -2.20
N PHE A 383 6.59 -17.83 -3.04
CA PHE A 383 6.00 -17.79 -4.39
C PHE A 383 4.55 -18.33 -4.45
N GLY A 384 3.95 -18.62 -3.28
CA GLY A 384 2.54 -18.99 -3.14
C GLY A 384 2.19 -20.39 -3.61
N TYR A 385 3.12 -21.35 -3.54
CA TYR A 385 2.82 -22.76 -3.82
C TYR A 385 2.21 -23.49 -2.63
N LEU A 386 2.68 -23.20 -1.41
CA LEU A 386 2.14 -23.70 -0.14
C LEU A 386 1.61 -22.55 0.73
N ASP A 387 0.67 -22.87 1.61
CA ASP A 387 0.37 -22.02 2.76
C ASP A 387 1.54 -22.10 3.75
N ALA A 388 1.92 -20.98 4.37
CA ALA A 388 2.97 -20.97 5.36
C ALA A 388 2.64 -21.87 6.57
N ASN A 389 1.37 -22.17 6.83
CA ASN A 389 0.91 -23.03 7.91
C ASN A 389 0.73 -24.51 7.51
N ASP A 390 1.07 -24.89 6.27
CA ASP A 390 1.01 -26.30 5.86
C ASP A 390 1.85 -27.17 6.82
N GLU A 391 1.28 -28.28 7.29
CA GLU A 391 1.91 -29.12 8.31
C GLU A 391 3.22 -29.74 7.82
N VAL A 392 3.26 -30.18 6.56
CA VAL A 392 4.44 -30.79 5.96
C VAL A 392 5.51 -29.72 5.74
N TYR A 393 5.13 -28.52 5.29
CA TYR A 393 6.01 -27.37 5.19
C TYR A 393 6.59 -26.98 6.54
N GLN A 394 5.79 -26.86 7.60
CA GLN A 394 6.28 -26.49 8.94
C GLN A 394 7.25 -27.54 9.51
N ASN A 395 6.97 -28.83 9.30
CA ASN A 395 7.92 -29.89 9.65
C ASN A 395 9.20 -29.80 8.82
N THR A 396 9.09 -29.47 7.53
CA THR A 396 10.22 -29.25 6.62
C THR A 396 11.04 -28.05 7.07
N ARG A 397 10.44 -26.87 7.21
CA ARG A 397 11.06 -25.63 7.72
C ARG A 397 11.83 -25.85 9.01
N ALA A 398 11.22 -26.53 9.99
CA ALA A 398 11.88 -26.84 11.26
C ALA A 398 13.13 -27.73 11.08
N LEU A 399 13.06 -28.71 10.17
CA LEU A 399 14.21 -29.55 9.84
C LEU A 399 15.29 -28.75 9.09
N LEU A 400 14.90 -27.90 8.14
CA LEU A 400 15.80 -27.11 7.31
C LEU A 400 16.59 -26.05 8.07
N LEU A 401 16.01 -25.51 9.15
CA LEU A 401 16.60 -24.51 10.04
C LEU A 401 17.23 -25.16 11.29
N SER A 402 17.74 -26.38 11.14
CA SER A 402 18.39 -27.16 12.21
C SER A 402 19.60 -27.94 11.66
N GLU A 403 20.33 -28.62 12.54
CA GLU A 403 21.40 -29.56 12.15
C GLU A 403 20.91 -30.72 11.27
N GLY A 404 19.59 -30.90 11.12
CA GLY A 404 19.00 -31.84 10.17
C GLY A 404 19.24 -31.49 8.70
N ASN A 405 19.58 -30.22 8.39
CA ASN A 405 20.03 -29.81 7.07
C ASN A 405 21.55 -29.66 7.05
N PRO A 406 22.28 -30.43 6.21
CA PRO A 406 23.74 -30.37 6.14
C PRO A 406 24.28 -29.01 5.68
N TYR A 407 23.45 -28.16 5.06
CA TYR A 407 23.82 -26.83 4.59
C TYR A 407 23.21 -25.70 5.44
N PHE A 408 22.59 -26.01 6.58
CA PHE A 408 22.27 -24.99 7.57
C PHE A 408 23.50 -24.68 8.40
N MET A 409 24.01 -23.46 8.29
CA MET A 409 25.27 -23.05 8.89
C MET A 409 25.00 -22.06 10.01
N GLN A 410 25.72 -22.22 11.12
CA GLN A 410 25.54 -21.40 12.31
C GLN A 410 26.85 -20.72 12.70
N GLY A 411 26.77 -19.43 12.96
CA GLY A 411 27.87 -18.64 13.49
C GLY A 411 27.42 -17.23 13.91
N PRO A 412 28.32 -16.49 14.59
CA PRO A 412 28.00 -15.21 15.19
C PRO A 412 27.80 -14.08 14.18
N VAL A 413 28.29 -14.23 12.94
CA VAL A 413 28.13 -13.22 11.87
C VAL A 413 26.78 -13.40 11.17
N ILE A 414 26.46 -14.63 10.80
CA ILE A 414 25.20 -14.97 10.14
C ILE A 414 24.91 -16.46 10.40
N SER A 415 23.63 -16.80 10.54
CA SER A 415 23.16 -18.18 10.67
C SER A 415 22.03 -18.43 9.68
N ALA A 416 22.35 -19.05 8.55
CA ALA A 416 21.45 -19.24 7.42
C ALA A 416 21.78 -20.52 6.65
N ILE A 417 20.90 -20.89 5.73
CA ILE A 417 21.17 -21.95 4.75
C ILE A 417 22.17 -21.41 3.73
N GLY A 418 23.14 -22.25 3.32
CA GLY A 418 24.02 -22.00 2.18
C GLY A 418 23.80 -23.03 1.09
N GLY A 419 24.86 -23.66 0.63
CA GLY A 419 24.79 -24.72 -0.38
C GLY A 419 26.18 -25.25 -0.75
N PRO A 420 26.26 -26.27 -1.62
CA PRO A 420 27.54 -26.79 -2.08
C PRO A 420 28.30 -25.82 -3.00
N HIS A 421 27.65 -24.82 -3.58
CA HIS A 421 28.25 -23.86 -4.51
C HIS A 421 29.52 -23.18 -3.96
N GLN A 422 29.43 -22.67 -2.74
CA GLN A 422 30.57 -22.12 -1.98
C GLN A 422 31.07 -23.11 -0.92
N GLY A 423 30.21 -24.01 -0.46
CA GLY A 423 30.54 -25.07 0.49
C GLY A 423 30.33 -24.68 1.97
N PRO A 424 30.64 -25.61 2.89
CA PRO A 424 30.39 -25.42 4.33
C PRO A 424 31.12 -24.21 4.91
N GLY A 425 30.43 -23.47 5.79
CA GLY A 425 30.95 -22.28 6.47
C GLY A 425 30.54 -20.95 5.83
N TYR A 426 30.03 -20.97 4.59
CA TYR A 426 29.55 -19.81 3.84
C TYR A 426 28.01 -19.79 3.73
N ALA A 427 27.36 -19.08 4.64
CA ALA A 427 25.91 -18.96 4.67
C ALA A 427 25.44 -17.85 3.73
N TRP A 428 24.25 -17.99 3.14
CA TRP A 428 23.75 -17.05 2.15
C TRP A 428 22.67 -16.13 2.76
N PRO A 429 22.87 -14.80 2.75
CA PRO A 429 21.86 -13.86 3.24
C PRO A 429 20.49 -14.02 2.59
N MET A 430 20.44 -14.45 1.33
CA MET A 430 19.21 -14.74 0.60
C MET A 430 18.31 -15.74 1.35
N ALA A 431 18.88 -16.81 1.92
CA ALA A 431 18.10 -17.76 2.71
C ALA A 431 17.53 -17.13 4.00
N SER A 432 18.27 -16.23 4.65
CA SER A 432 17.77 -15.47 5.81
C SER A 432 16.64 -14.52 5.40
N ILE A 433 16.73 -13.87 4.23
CA ILE A 433 15.65 -13.02 3.71
C ILE A 433 14.39 -13.86 3.45
N VAL A 434 14.53 -15.03 2.81
CA VAL A 434 13.40 -15.96 2.60
C VAL A 434 12.84 -16.44 3.93
N ARG A 435 13.69 -16.78 4.90
CA ARG A 435 13.28 -17.17 6.25
C ARG A 435 12.39 -16.11 6.89
N ILE A 436 12.76 -14.84 6.75
CA ILE A 436 11.96 -13.70 7.21
C ILE A 436 10.63 -13.63 6.45
N LEU A 437 10.66 -13.64 5.11
CA LEU A 437 9.47 -13.55 4.24
C LEU A 437 8.46 -14.69 4.42
N THR A 438 8.86 -15.76 5.11
CA THR A 438 8.04 -16.94 5.37
C THR A 438 7.82 -17.19 6.87
N SER A 439 8.03 -16.16 7.69
CA SER A 439 7.79 -16.18 9.14
C SER A 439 6.69 -15.20 9.53
N ASP A 440 5.94 -15.54 10.57
CA ASP A 440 5.02 -14.67 11.30
C ASP A 440 5.51 -14.38 12.74
N ASN A 441 6.76 -14.75 13.05
CA ASN A 441 7.36 -14.57 14.36
C ASN A 441 8.29 -13.34 14.38
N ASP A 442 7.83 -12.26 15.01
CA ASP A 442 8.57 -10.98 15.11
C ASP A 442 9.98 -11.12 15.70
N THR A 443 10.19 -12.09 16.61
CA THR A 443 11.52 -12.34 17.18
C THR A 443 12.45 -12.96 16.14
N GLU A 444 11.98 -13.98 15.42
CA GLU A 444 12.74 -14.56 14.30
C GLU A 444 13.04 -13.50 13.23
N ILE A 445 12.04 -12.69 12.88
CA ILE A 445 12.16 -11.63 11.88
C ILE A 445 13.23 -10.61 12.28
N SER A 446 13.12 -10.05 13.49
CA SER A 446 14.03 -8.99 13.95
C SER A 446 15.47 -9.48 14.15
N GLU A 447 15.65 -10.69 14.68
CA GLU A 447 16.98 -11.29 14.85
C GLU A 447 17.66 -11.58 13.51
N GLN A 448 16.92 -12.16 12.55
CA GLN A 448 17.47 -12.43 11.21
C GLN A 448 17.78 -11.13 10.47
N LEU A 449 16.92 -10.11 10.59
CA LEU A 449 17.16 -8.81 9.97
C LEU A 449 18.44 -8.16 10.51
N ALA A 450 18.67 -8.21 11.82
CA ALA A 450 19.90 -7.71 12.42
C ALA A 450 21.13 -8.45 11.88
N LEU A 451 21.10 -9.78 11.83
CA LEU A 451 22.20 -10.58 11.29
C LEU A 451 22.51 -10.26 9.82
N ILE A 452 21.48 -10.09 8.99
CA ILE A 452 21.67 -9.72 7.57
C ILE A 452 22.44 -8.39 7.49
N ILE A 453 21.98 -7.35 8.20
CA ILE A 453 22.59 -6.02 8.12
C ILE A 453 24.01 -6.02 8.68
N ASP A 454 24.22 -6.66 9.84
CA ASP A 454 25.52 -6.76 10.51
C ASP A 454 26.53 -7.55 9.66
N SER A 455 26.07 -8.51 8.86
CA SER A 455 26.91 -9.30 7.97
C SER A 455 27.41 -8.54 6.73
N THR A 456 26.83 -7.38 6.38
CA THR A 456 27.22 -6.58 5.20
C THR A 456 28.59 -5.89 5.31
N ASN A 457 29.30 -6.07 6.42
CA ASN A 457 30.60 -5.45 6.68
C ASN A 457 30.59 -3.91 6.51
N THR A 458 29.47 -3.27 6.88
CA THR A 458 29.19 -1.81 6.72
C THR A 458 29.09 -1.31 5.27
N LEU A 459 29.21 -2.19 4.28
CA LEU A 459 29.07 -1.85 2.87
C LEU A 459 27.61 -1.62 2.48
N GLY A 460 26.65 -2.25 3.16
CA GLY A 460 25.23 -2.07 2.85
C GLY A 460 24.82 -2.66 1.51
N LEU A 461 25.51 -3.70 1.06
CA LEU A 461 25.07 -4.56 -0.04
C LEU A 461 24.90 -5.98 0.50
N ILE A 462 23.94 -6.69 -0.07
CA ILE A 462 23.72 -8.10 0.22
C ILE A 462 24.64 -8.91 -0.69
N HIS A 463 25.50 -9.71 -0.04
CA HIS A 463 26.44 -10.61 -0.70
C HIS A 463 25.79 -11.94 -1.05
N GLU A 464 26.44 -12.71 -1.92
CA GLU A 464 26.01 -14.07 -2.24
C GLU A 464 26.13 -14.97 -1.00
N SER A 465 27.34 -15.08 -0.47
CA SER A 465 27.62 -15.86 0.71
C SER A 465 28.61 -15.16 1.64
N ILE A 466 28.53 -15.46 2.92
CA ILE A 466 29.34 -14.83 3.97
C ILE A 466 29.85 -15.92 4.90
N ASN A 467 31.13 -15.86 5.25
CA ASN A 467 31.71 -16.72 6.26
C ASN A 467 31.01 -16.48 7.61
N THR A 468 30.42 -17.54 8.17
CA THR A 468 29.63 -17.49 9.41
C THR A 468 30.38 -16.95 10.64
N PHE A 469 31.71 -16.85 10.60
CA PHE A 469 32.57 -16.30 11.65
C PHE A 469 33.34 -15.04 11.24
N ASN A 470 33.27 -14.60 9.98
CA ASN A 470 34.02 -13.44 9.49
C ASN A 470 33.26 -12.67 8.40
N SER A 471 32.65 -11.53 8.77
CA SER A 471 31.87 -10.68 7.83
C SER A 471 32.69 -10.07 6.70
N SER A 472 34.02 -10.00 6.83
CA SER A 472 34.90 -9.49 5.75
C SER A 472 35.26 -10.55 4.70
N ASP A 473 34.89 -11.81 4.92
CA ASP A 473 35.12 -12.93 4.00
C ASP A 473 33.78 -13.33 3.38
N TYR A 474 33.49 -12.76 2.21
CA TYR A 474 32.24 -12.91 1.48
C TYR A 474 32.49 -13.07 -0.01
N THR A 475 31.50 -13.60 -0.73
CA THR A 475 31.52 -13.76 -2.19
C THR A 475 30.54 -12.79 -2.85
N ARG A 476 30.84 -12.40 -4.10
CA ARG A 476 30.07 -11.45 -4.94
C ARG A 476 29.77 -10.12 -4.23
N PRO A 477 30.66 -9.11 -4.36
CA PRO A 477 30.43 -7.79 -3.78
C PRO A 477 29.21 -7.08 -4.38
N TRP A 478 28.77 -7.48 -5.58
CA TRP A 478 27.58 -6.94 -6.24
C TRP A 478 26.69 -8.07 -6.77
N PHE A 479 25.71 -8.46 -5.95
CA PHE A 479 24.68 -9.42 -6.33
C PHE A 479 23.30 -8.76 -6.35
N SER A 480 22.86 -8.38 -7.56
CA SER A 480 21.67 -7.55 -7.77
C SER A 480 20.38 -8.23 -7.31
N TRP A 481 20.26 -9.54 -7.54
CA TRP A 481 19.10 -10.30 -7.11
C TRP A 481 18.94 -10.28 -5.58
N ALA A 482 20.00 -10.57 -4.82
CA ALA A 482 19.93 -10.56 -3.36
C ALA A 482 19.61 -9.16 -2.79
N ASN A 483 20.17 -8.10 -3.39
CA ASN A 483 19.84 -6.71 -3.06
C ASN A 483 18.36 -6.40 -3.32
N GLY A 484 17.85 -6.79 -4.51
CA GLY A 484 16.45 -6.64 -4.88
C GLY A 484 15.52 -7.37 -3.91
N LEU A 485 15.83 -8.62 -3.58
CA LEU A 485 15.03 -9.43 -2.66
C LEU A 485 14.98 -8.84 -1.24
N PHE A 486 16.11 -8.31 -0.74
CA PHE A 486 16.11 -7.58 0.53
C PHE A 486 15.25 -6.32 0.44
N GLY A 487 15.39 -5.55 -0.65
CA GLY A 487 14.54 -4.41 -0.93
C GLY A 487 13.06 -4.75 -0.95
N GLN A 488 12.69 -5.88 -1.59
CA GLN A 488 11.33 -6.40 -1.61
C GLN A 488 10.84 -6.70 -0.20
N MET A 489 11.61 -7.42 0.62
CA MET A 489 11.26 -7.72 2.01
C MET A 489 11.00 -6.44 2.81
N ILE A 490 11.82 -5.41 2.63
CA ILE A 490 11.61 -4.11 3.29
C ILE A 490 10.33 -3.43 2.77
N LEU A 491 10.06 -3.46 1.46
CA LEU A 491 8.84 -2.92 0.89
C LEU A 491 7.59 -3.70 1.32
N ASP A 492 7.69 -5.02 1.46
CA ASP A 492 6.60 -5.88 1.92
C ASP A 492 6.32 -5.62 3.39
N PHE A 493 7.35 -5.39 4.22
CA PHE A 493 7.14 -4.85 5.57
C PHE A 493 6.53 -3.48 5.55
N PHE A 494 6.99 -2.56 4.70
CA PHE A 494 6.39 -1.24 4.59
C PHE A 494 4.94 -1.31 4.10
N ASN A 495 4.61 -2.25 3.22
CA ASN A 495 3.26 -2.44 2.71
C ASN A 495 2.37 -3.19 3.70
N ALA A 496 2.92 -4.13 4.48
CA ALA A 496 2.26 -4.70 5.66
C ALA A 496 2.07 -3.64 6.75
N ILE A 497 3.01 -2.69 6.86
CA ILE A 497 2.94 -1.45 7.62
C ILE A 497 2.16 -0.36 6.84
N ARG A 498 1.68 -0.57 5.62
CA ARG A 498 0.64 0.29 5.03
C ARG A 498 -0.72 -0.33 5.24
N ILE A 499 -0.77 -1.66 5.30
CA ILE A 499 -1.84 -2.43 5.93
C ILE A 499 -1.87 -2.11 7.46
N LEU A 500 -0.82 -1.49 8.03
CA LEU A 500 -0.72 -0.96 9.41
C LEU A 500 0.36 0.15 9.57
N PRO A 501 0.24 1.46 9.24
CA PRO A 501 -0.84 2.31 8.73
C PRO A 501 -0.58 3.01 7.35
N ASP A 502 -1.64 3.20 6.56
CA ASP A 502 -1.86 4.53 5.97
C ASP A 502 -2.05 5.49 7.16
N VAL A 503 -1.02 6.23 7.56
CA VAL A 503 -1.24 7.53 8.21
C VAL A 503 -1.71 8.50 7.13
N VAL A 504 -2.84 8.20 6.50
CA VAL A 504 -3.78 9.25 6.19
C VAL A 504 -4.47 9.50 7.53
N LEU A 505 -4.40 10.74 8.02
CA LEU A 505 -5.29 11.18 9.07
C LEU A 505 -6.60 11.68 8.41
N PRO A 506 -7.62 10.84 8.21
CA PRO A 506 -8.99 11.30 8.23
C PRO A 506 -9.61 10.78 9.52
N GLN A 507 -9.12 11.24 10.69
CA GLN A 507 -9.62 10.87 12.02
C GLN A 507 -10.25 9.47 12.09
N ALA A 508 -9.47 8.45 11.69
CA ALA A 508 -9.85 7.06 11.86
C ALA A 508 -9.54 6.70 13.32
N ALA A 509 -10.54 6.20 14.06
CA ALA A 509 -10.46 5.99 15.50
C ALA A 509 -9.62 4.77 15.93
N SER A 510 -8.87 4.14 15.03
CA SER A 510 -8.08 2.93 15.27
C SER A 510 -6.59 3.26 15.20
N THR A 511 -6.03 3.74 16.31
CA THR A 511 -4.65 4.23 16.40
C THR A 511 -3.87 3.62 17.58
N GLY A 512 -4.25 2.42 18.01
CA GLY A 512 -3.54 1.74 19.08
C GLY A 512 -2.16 1.25 18.63
N ALA A 513 -1.08 1.76 19.22
CA ALA A 513 0.23 1.10 19.20
C ALA A 513 0.07 -0.37 19.61
N HIS A 514 0.61 -1.28 18.80
CA HIS A 514 0.49 -2.74 18.96
C HIS A 514 -0.94 -3.30 18.89
N SER A 515 -1.91 -2.55 18.34
CA SER A 515 -3.29 -3.05 18.15
C SER A 515 -3.49 -3.73 16.79
N LEU A 516 -4.42 -4.69 16.74
CA LEU A 516 -4.93 -5.25 15.49
C LEU A 516 -5.93 -4.29 14.87
N SER A 517 -5.64 -3.78 13.67
CA SER A 517 -6.58 -2.95 12.92
C SER A 517 -7.27 -3.78 11.83
N ILE A 518 -8.60 -3.66 11.72
CA ILE A 518 -9.38 -4.36 10.69
C ILE A 518 -9.66 -3.41 9.54
N TRP A 519 -9.10 -3.73 8.38
CA TRP A 519 -9.23 -2.93 7.15
C TRP A 519 -10.35 -3.46 6.27
N THR A 520 -11.39 -2.65 6.07
CA THR A 520 -12.54 -3.04 5.26
C THR A 520 -12.40 -2.71 3.78
N HIS A 521 -11.28 -2.14 3.31
CA HIS A 521 -11.10 -1.55 1.97
C HIS A 521 -11.46 -2.48 0.79
N HIS A 522 -11.34 -3.80 0.96
CA HIS A 522 -11.72 -4.76 -0.08
C HIS A 522 -13.23 -5.05 -0.14
N LEU A 523 -14.02 -4.61 0.83
CA LEU A 523 -15.48 -4.65 0.80
C LEU A 523 -16.01 -3.49 -0.04
N ASN A 524 -15.82 -3.59 -1.36
CA ASN A 524 -16.03 -2.51 -2.32
C ASN A 524 -17.30 -2.68 -3.18
N ASN A 525 -18.28 -3.47 -2.75
CA ASN A 525 -19.54 -3.60 -3.51
C ASN A 525 -20.34 -2.28 -3.51
N ILE A 526 -20.95 -1.93 -4.65
CA ILE A 526 -21.96 -0.88 -4.76
C ILE A 526 -23.08 -1.40 -5.67
N THR A 527 -24.25 -1.63 -5.12
CA THR A 527 -25.43 -2.12 -5.86
C THR A 527 -26.64 -1.24 -5.57
N PHE A 528 -27.31 -0.73 -6.61
CA PHE A 528 -28.55 0.04 -6.45
C PHE A 528 -29.76 -0.88 -6.57
N GLU A 529 -30.75 -0.63 -5.72
CA GLU A 529 -32.02 -1.34 -5.75
C GLU A 529 -33.17 -0.34 -5.67
N SER A 530 -34.08 -0.42 -6.64
CA SER A 530 -35.29 0.39 -6.66
C SER A 530 -36.48 -0.34 -6.06
N ASN A 531 -37.38 0.40 -5.41
CA ASN A 531 -38.55 -0.12 -4.71
C ASN A 531 -38.21 -1.14 -3.60
N TRP A 532 -37.07 -0.96 -2.93
CA TRP A 532 -36.72 -1.70 -1.72
C TRP A 532 -37.79 -1.48 -0.65
N ASN A 533 -38.26 -2.57 -0.04
CA ASN A 533 -39.45 -2.58 0.82
C ASN A 533 -40.65 -1.83 0.21
N LYS A 534 -40.82 -1.95 -1.12
CA LYS A 534 -41.92 -1.42 -1.95
C LYS A 534 -42.01 0.09 -2.06
N THR A 535 -41.11 0.86 -1.44
CA THR A 535 -41.29 2.32 -1.31
C THR A 535 -40.02 3.14 -1.47
N GLU A 536 -38.83 2.57 -1.29
CA GLU A 536 -37.57 3.32 -1.23
C GLU A 536 -36.61 2.91 -2.34
N ASP A 537 -35.86 3.87 -2.87
CA ASP A 537 -34.66 3.57 -3.65
C ASP A 537 -33.46 3.54 -2.69
N VAL A 538 -32.64 2.50 -2.78
CA VAL A 538 -31.52 2.28 -1.87
C VAL A 538 -30.25 1.94 -2.63
N VAL A 539 -29.12 2.09 -1.95
CA VAL A 539 -27.82 1.57 -2.38
C VAL A 539 -27.26 0.67 -1.28
N HIS A 540 -26.91 -0.55 -1.68
CA HIS A 540 -26.12 -1.49 -0.88
C HIS A 540 -24.65 -1.17 -1.11
N VAL A 541 -23.93 -0.85 -0.05
CA VAL A 541 -22.55 -0.36 -0.11
C VAL A 541 -21.69 -1.10 0.89
N GLY A 542 -20.64 -1.76 0.39
CA GLY A 542 -19.63 -2.38 1.25
C GLY A 542 -18.89 -1.32 2.08
N SER A 543 -18.52 -1.66 3.31
CA SER A 543 -17.94 -0.71 4.27
C SER A 543 -16.53 -0.23 3.90
N GLY A 544 -15.89 -0.84 2.92
CA GLY A 544 -14.60 -0.42 2.35
C GLY A 544 -14.68 0.74 1.38
N GLN A 545 -15.89 1.16 1.02
CA GLN A 545 -16.07 2.25 0.08
C GLN A 545 -15.71 3.61 0.67
N GLN A 546 -15.35 4.52 -0.23
CA GLN A 546 -15.21 5.95 0.04
C GLN A 546 -16.36 6.72 -0.61
N TRP A 547 -16.72 7.86 -0.04
CA TRP A 547 -17.87 8.65 -0.50
C TRP A 547 -17.80 9.06 -1.96
N GLY A 548 -16.60 9.33 -2.50
CA GLY A 548 -16.39 9.68 -3.90
C GLY A 548 -16.87 8.62 -4.89
N ASN A 549 -16.67 7.35 -4.57
CA ASN A 549 -17.12 6.22 -5.41
C ASN A 549 -18.64 6.06 -5.37
N VAL A 550 -19.23 6.21 -4.18
CA VAL A 550 -20.68 6.09 -3.99
C VAL A 550 -21.43 7.23 -4.69
N TYR A 551 -20.89 8.46 -4.62
CA TYR A 551 -21.45 9.60 -5.33
C TYR A 551 -21.41 9.40 -6.84
N ASP A 552 -20.35 8.80 -7.38
CA ASP A 552 -20.25 8.47 -8.80
C ASP A 552 -21.28 7.47 -9.26
N ALA A 553 -21.45 6.41 -8.48
CA ALA A 553 -22.41 5.38 -8.79
C ALA A 553 -23.85 5.94 -8.72
N ALA A 554 -24.16 6.78 -7.73
CA ALA A 554 -25.46 7.44 -7.60
C ALA A 554 -25.74 8.43 -8.74
N ALA A 555 -24.76 9.28 -9.09
CA ALA A 555 -24.92 10.31 -10.11
C ALA A 555 -25.25 9.71 -11.49
N LYS A 556 -24.63 8.57 -11.86
CA LYS A 556 -24.93 7.84 -13.11
C LYS A 556 -26.40 7.42 -13.23
N LEU A 557 -27.11 7.31 -12.11
CA LEU A 557 -28.51 6.92 -12.06
C LEU A 557 -29.46 8.10 -11.80
N GLY A 558 -28.95 9.35 -11.87
CA GLY A 558 -29.71 10.54 -11.52
C GLY A 558 -30.12 10.57 -10.04
N LYS A 559 -29.32 9.93 -9.18
CA LYS A 559 -29.56 9.81 -7.74
C LYS A 559 -28.52 10.58 -6.93
N VAL A 560 -28.87 10.84 -5.68
CA VAL A 560 -28.00 11.43 -4.67
C VAL A 560 -28.14 10.67 -3.35
N VAL A 561 -27.02 10.43 -2.66
CA VAL A 561 -26.97 9.86 -1.30
C VAL A 561 -26.43 10.89 -0.32
N ILE A 562 -26.57 10.71 0.99
CA ILE A 562 -26.07 11.67 1.99
C ILE A 562 -24.79 11.10 2.61
N GLY A 563 -23.72 11.90 2.60
CA GLY A 563 -22.42 11.50 3.13
C GLY A 563 -21.48 12.71 3.32
N GLY A 564 -20.18 12.46 3.49
CA GLY A 564 -19.15 13.47 3.72
C GLY A 564 -18.89 14.43 2.56
N ALA A 565 -18.33 15.59 2.87
CA ALA A 565 -17.94 16.58 1.86
C ALA A 565 -16.77 16.08 1.00
N ASP A 566 -15.74 15.51 1.64
CA ASP A 566 -14.55 15.01 0.97
C ASP A 566 -14.77 13.60 0.39
N GLY A 567 -14.37 13.40 -0.86
CA GLY A 567 -14.57 12.14 -1.59
C GLY A 567 -13.72 10.98 -1.07
N SER A 568 -12.60 11.24 -0.39
CA SER A 568 -11.70 10.22 0.15
C SER A 568 -12.16 9.65 1.51
N VAL A 569 -13.15 10.29 2.15
CA VAL A 569 -13.64 9.85 3.47
C VAL A 569 -14.35 8.51 3.35
N GLY A 570 -13.93 7.54 4.17
CA GLY A 570 -14.53 6.21 4.27
C GLY A 570 -15.92 6.23 4.93
N LEU A 571 -16.83 5.38 4.46
CA LEU A 571 -18.22 5.36 4.92
C LEU A 571 -18.35 4.97 6.39
N GLY A 572 -17.60 3.93 6.81
CA GLY A 572 -17.81 3.28 8.11
C GLY A 572 -17.60 4.20 9.31
N GLY A 573 -16.46 4.90 9.37
CA GLY A 573 -16.16 5.86 10.44
C GLY A 573 -17.02 7.12 10.38
N HIS A 574 -17.35 7.59 9.18
CA HIS A 574 -18.19 8.78 8.98
C HIS A 574 -19.62 8.54 9.48
N ILE A 575 -20.30 7.49 9.00
CA ILE A 575 -21.68 7.18 9.37
C ILE A 575 -21.78 6.89 10.87
N GLN A 576 -20.93 6.02 11.40
CA GLN A 576 -21.00 5.61 12.80
C GLN A 576 -20.58 6.73 13.75
N GLY A 577 -19.80 7.73 13.30
CA GLY A 577 -19.41 8.89 14.11
C GLY A 577 -20.41 10.04 14.12
N GLY A 578 -21.49 9.96 13.33
CA GLY A 578 -22.55 10.97 13.25
C GLY A 578 -22.72 11.60 11.87
N GLY A 579 -21.66 11.58 11.07
CA GLY A 579 -21.65 11.80 9.63
C GLY A 579 -22.52 12.95 9.09
N TYR A 580 -21.96 14.15 9.04
CA TYR A 580 -22.58 15.30 8.34
C TYR A 580 -21.88 15.60 7.01
N GLY A 581 -22.54 16.38 6.15
CA GLY A 581 -21.96 16.89 4.91
C GLY A 581 -22.91 17.80 4.14
N PRO A 582 -22.57 18.20 2.89
CA PRO A 582 -23.26 19.26 2.14
C PRO A 582 -24.78 19.08 1.99
N ARG A 583 -25.24 17.84 2.03
CA ARG A 583 -26.65 17.45 1.82
C ARG A 583 -27.44 17.31 3.13
N SER A 584 -26.77 17.41 4.27
CA SER A 584 -27.41 17.15 5.56
C SER A 584 -28.44 18.19 5.94
N ALA A 585 -28.24 19.44 5.53
CA ALA A 585 -29.17 20.55 5.76
C ALA A 585 -30.55 20.32 5.13
N THR A 586 -30.61 19.53 4.05
CA THR A 586 -31.85 19.19 3.35
C THR A 586 -32.42 17.85 3.80
N TYR A 587 -31.57 16.81 3.94
CA TYR A 587 -32.04 15.42 4.07
C TYR A 587 -31.80 14.77 5.43
N GLY A 588 -31.08 15.41 6.35
CA GLY A 588 -30.65 14.84 7.63
C GLY A 588 -29.23 14.28 7.57
N LEU A 589 -28.74 13.71 8.67
CA LEU A 589 -27.36 13.18 8.75
C LEU A 589 -27.22 11.87 7.95
N ALA A 590 -25.99 11.47 7.64
CA ALA A 590 -25.70 10.19 7.00
C ALA A 590 -26.23 8.98 7.80
N PRO A 591 -26.04 8.88 9.14
CA PRO A 591 -26.67 7.83 9.93
C PRO A 591 -28.21 7.83 9.89
N ASP A 592 -28.85 8.98 9.64
CA ASP A 592 -30.32 9.05 9.49
C ASP A 592 -30.79 8.39 8.17
N GLN A 593 -29.88 8.13 7.22
CA GLN A 593 -30.18 7.49 5.93
C GLN A 593 -29.92 5.98 5.92
N VAL A 594 -29.38 5.42 6.99
CA VAL A 594 -29.10 3.98 7.08
C VAL A 594 -30.39 3.24 7.39
N LEU A 595 -30.77 2.31 6.52
CA LEU A 595 -31.99 1.50 6.67
C LEU A 595 -31.70 0.10 7.21
N GLN A 596 -30.49 -0.42 6.96
CA GLN A 596 -30.01 -1.70 7.45
C GLN A 596 -28.47 -1.72 7.44
N VAL A 597 -27.87 -2.52 8.31
CA VAL A 597 -26.45 -2.88 8.24
C VAL A 597 -26.25 -4.39 8.38
N THR A 598 -25.17 -4.88 7.76
CA THR A 598 -24.60 -6.20 8.04
C THR A 598 -23.37 -6.00 8.91
N ILE A 599 -23.30 -6.67 10.06
CA ILE A 599 -22.26 -6.45 11.07
C ILE A 599 -21.77 -7.76 11.66
N VAL A 600 -20.45 -7.88 11.82
CA VAL A 600 -19.78 -9.00 12.48
C VAL A 600 -19.50 -8.63 13.94
N THR A 601 -19.97 -9.43 14.88
CA THR A 601 -19.72 -9.22 16.32
C THR A 601 -18.30 -9.64 16.71
N THR A 602 -17.89 -9.31 17.95
CA THR A 602 -16.59 -9.75 18.48
C THR A 602 -16.49 -11.27 18.70
N GLN A 603 -17.62 -11.97 18.66
CA GLN A 603 -17.72 -13.43 18.75
C GLN A 603 -17.68 -14.09 17.36
N GLY A 604 -17.67 -13.30 16.27
CA GLY A 604 -17.67 -13.79 14.89
C GLY A 604 -19.07 -13.99 14.29
N ASP A 605 -20.15 -13.60 14.97
CA ASP A 605 -21.50 -13.73 14.43
C ASP A 605 -21.79 -12.67 13.37
N VAL A 606 -22.34 -13.07 12.23
CA VAL A 606 -22.83 -12.15 11.18
C VAL A 606 -24.30 -11.83 11.43
N LEU A 607 -24.58 -10.58 11.80
CA LEU A 607 -25.92 -10.10 12.11
C LEU A 607 -26.42 -9.09 11.07
N ILE A 608 -27.72 -9.13 10.81
CA ILE A 608 -28.43 -8.09 10.07
C ILE A 608 -29.17 -7.21 11.09
N ALA A 609 -28.76 -5.95 11.23
CA ALA A 609 -29.39 -5.01 12.16
C ALA A 609 -30.21 -3.98 11.39
N ASN A 610 -31.50 -3.87 11.72
CA ASN A 610 -32.46 -2.96 11.10
C ASN A 610 -33.59 -2.59 12.09
N ASN A 611 -34.70 -2.03 11.60
CA ASN A 611 -35.84 -1.62 12.43
C ASN A 611 -36.68 -2.79 12.98
N THR A 612 -36.42 -4.04 12.58
CA THR A 612 -37.14 -5.25 13.04
C THR A 612 -36.24 -6.28 13.71
N ALA A 613 -34.94 -6.28 13.42
CA ALA A 613 -33.95 -7.19 13.99
C ALA A 613 -32.77 -6.42 14.62
N HIS A 614 -32.33 -6.82 15.82
CA HIS A 614 -31.21 -6.21 16.56
C HIS A 614 -31.30 -4.67 16.65
N GLN A 615 -32.49 -4.17 17.02
CA GLN A 615 -32.83 -2.74 17.00
C GLN A 615 -31.91 -1.87 17.88
N ASP A 616 -31.39 -2.42 18.98
CA ASP A 616 -30.45 -1.77 19.87
C ASP A 616 -29.08 -1.57 19.21
N LEU A 617 -28.56 -2.62 18.53
CA LEU A 617 -27.35 -2.54 17.72
C LEU A 617 -27.54 -1.58 16.53
N PHE A 618 -28.67 -1.68 15.82
CA PHE A 618 -29.01 -0.80 14.70
C PHE A 618 -29.12 0.68 15.11
N TRP A 619 -29.65 0.95 16.31
CA TRP A 619 -29.63 2.30 16.88
C TRP A 619 -28.20 2.77 17.18
N ALA A 620 -27.38 1.92 17.81
CA ALA A 620 -26.01 2.27 18.21
C ALA A 620 -25.07 2.56 17.03
N VAL A 621 -25.10 1.75 15.97
CA VAL A 621 -24.25 1.97 14.78
C VAL A 621 -24.62 3.23 14.00
N ARG A 622 -25.81 3.79 14.20
CA ARG A 622 -26.24 5.04 13.55
C ARG A 622 -25.79 6.26 14.36
N GLY A 623 -24.47 6.45 14.48
CA GLY A 623 -23.88 7.64 15.10
C GLY A 623 -23.37 7.50 16.54
N GLY A 624 -23.33 6.27 17.08
CA GLY A 624 -22.90 5.98 18.44
C GLY A 624 -21.39 5.74 18.61
N GLY A 625 -20.57 6.14 17.63
CA GLY A 625 -19.11 5.96 17.64
C GLY A 625 -18.69 4.66 16.95
N GLY A 626 -18.04 4.78 15.79
CA GLY A 626 -17.55 3.62 15.03
C GLY A 626 -16.52 2.79 15.80
N GLY A 627 -16.46 1.50 15.48
CA GLY A 627 -15.50 0.58 16.09
C GLY A 627 -15.83 0.18 17.54
N SER A 628 -17.07 0.37 18.00
CA SER A 628 -17.46 0.06 19.39
C SER A 628 -18.38 -1.16 19.55
N TYR A 629 -19.03 -1.64 18.48
CA TYR A 629 -20.12 -2.62 18.55
C TYR A 629 -19.95 -3.83 17.64
N GLY A 630 -18.89 -3.86 16.84
CA GLY A 630 -18.63 -4.87 15.81
C GLY A 630 -18.10 -4.24 14.51
N VAL A 631 -17.79 -5.10 13.53
CA VAL A 631 -17.29 -4.71 12.21
C VAL A 631 -18.45 -4.67 11.23
N VAL A 632 -18.91 -3.46 10.88
CA VAL A 632 -19.92 -3.31 9.82
C VAL A 632 -19.29 -3.64 8.48
N THR A 633 -19.85 -4.59 7.75
CA THR A 633 -19.37 -5.04 6.43
C THR A 633 -20.15 -4.42 5.28
N GLU A 634 -21.41 -4.06 5.49
CA GLU A 634 -22.29 -3.47 4.49
C GLU A 634 -23.30 -2.50 5.11
N TYR A 635 -23.59 -1.42 4.37
CA TYR A 635 -24.66 -0.47 4.66
C TYR A 635 -25.70 -0.49 3.55
N VAL A 636 -26.98 -0.47 3.92
CA VAL A 636 -28.08 -0.15 3.01
C VAL A 636 -28.51 1.29 3.26
N LEU A 637 -28.21 2.17 2.31
CA LEU A 637 -28.43 3.61 2.41
C LEU A 637 -29.56 4.06 1.51
N LYS A 638 -30.38 5.00 1.99
CA LYS A 638 -31.42 5.63 1.19
C LYS A 638 -30.83 6.54 0.10
N ALA A 639 -31.37 6.44 -1.11
CA ALA A 639 -31.03 7.27 -2.26
C ALA A 639 -32.22 8.16 -2.68
N TYR A 640 -31.92 9.40 -3.08
CA TYR A 640 -32.90 10.41 -3.46
C TYR A 640 -32.74 10.80 -4.93
N PRO A 641 -33.79 11.31 -5.61
CA PRO A 641 -33.62 11.98 -6.89
C PRO A 641 -32.65 13.16 -6.78
N ALA A 642 -31.76 13.29 -7.77
CA ALA A 642 -30.88 14.44 -7.86
C ALA A 642 -31.68 15.75 -8.06
N PRO A 643 -31.30 16.86 -7.40
CA PRO A 643 -31.78 18.19 -7.75
C PRO A 643 -31.52 18.53 -9.23
N ALA A 644 -32.22 19.52 -9.77
CA ALA A 644 -31.99 19.98 -11.14
C ALA A 644 -30.70 20.82 -11.25
N ASN A 645 -30.46 21.69 -10.26
CA ASN A 645 -29.29 22.57 -10.23
C ASN A 645 -28.83 22.88 -8.79
N SER A 646 -27.60 23.39 -8.70
CA SER A 646 -27.03 23.97 -7.50
C SER A 646 -26.55 25.39 -7.81
N VAL A 647 -26.81 26.32 -6.89
CA VAL A 647 -26.36 27.71 -7.00
C VAL A 647 -25.48 28.02 -5.81
N ALA A 648 -24.29 28.59 -6.04
CA ALA A 648 -23.35 28.94 -4.98
C ALA A 648 -22.80 30.36 -5.16
N GLY A 649 -22.66 31.10 -4.07
CA GLY A 649 -22.04 32.42 -4.02
C GLY A 649 -21.13 32.54 -2.79
N THR A 650 -20.16 33.46 -2.85
CA THR A 650 -19.16 33.63 -1.80
C THR A 650 -19.16 35.06 -1.28
N LEU A 651 -19.28 35.21 0.04
CA LEU A 651 -19.09 36.46 0.77
C LEU A 651 -17.71 36.46 1.45
N ALA A 652 -16.83 37.38 1.04
CA ALA A 652 -15.56 37.61 1.72
C ALA A 652 -15.64 38.84 2.64
N ILE A 653 -15.19 38.66 3.88
CA ILE A 653 -15.03 39.68 4.91
C ILE A 653 -13.54 39.85 5.17
N SER A 654 -13.02 41.06 5.01
CA SER A 654 -11.62 41.38 5.33
C SER A 654 -11.47 42.83 5.76
N ALA A 655 -10.30 43.15 6.31
CA ALA A 655 -10.00 44.50 6.76
C ALA A 655 -9.87 45.49 5.59
N GLY A 656 -10.42 46.69 5.77
CA GLY A 656 -10.17 47.82 4.88
C GLY A 656 -8.87 48.56 5.22
N LYS A 657 -8.47 49.53 4.38
CA LYS A 657 -7.22 50.30 4.54
C LYS A 657 -7.09 51.02 5.90
N ASN A 658 -8.21 51.43 6.51
CA ASN A 658 -8.26 52.15 7.78
C ASN A 658 -9.02 51.36 8.85
N ALA A 659 -8.93 50.03 8.82
CA ALA A 659 -9.55 49.19 9.84
C ALA A 659 -8.94 49.51 11.22
N THR A 660 -9.82 49.71 12.22
CA THR A 660 -9.43 49.98 13.61
C THR A 660 -10.36 49.21 14.54
N GLY A 661 -9.82 48.73 15.67
CA GLY A 661 -10.57 47.95 16.65
C GLY A 661 -10.98 46.56 16.16
N ASN A 662 -12.11 46.05 16.65
CA ASN A 662 -12.59 44.68 16.38
C ASN A 662 -13.56 44.61 15.19
N ILE A 663 -13.48 45.54 14.23
CA ILE A 663 -14.54 45.73 13.23
C ILE A 663 -14.78 44.51 12.33
N THR A 664 -13.73 43.78 11.95
CA THR A 664 -13.83 42.55 11.15
C THR A 664 -14.43 41.39 11.96
N TRP A 665 -14.08 41.29 13.25
CA TRP A 665 -14.67 40.31 14.18
C TRP A 665 -16.15 40.58 14.43
N ASP A 666 -16.51 41.85 14.59
CA ASP A 666 -17.89 42.27 14.76
C ASP A 666 -18.72 42.01 13.50
N ALA A 667 -18.14 42.26 12.32
CA ALA A 667 -18.79 41.93 11.04
C ALA A 667 -19.04 40.43 10.89
N PHE A 668 -18.04 39.61 11.24
CA PHE A 668 -18.16 38.16 11.20
C PHE A 668 -19.18 37.63 12.22
N ALA A 669 -19.23 38.21 13.43
CA ALA A 669 -20.24 37.89 14.43
C ALA A 669 -21.67 38.25 13.96
N VAL A 670 -21.88 39.43 13.36
CA VAL A 670 -23.19 39.81 12.81
C VAL A 670 -23.62 38.83 11.71
N LEU A 671 -22.71 38.39 10.83
CA LEU A 671 -23.01 37.35 9.85
C LEU A 671 -23.47 36.06 10.54
N LEU A 672 -22.76 35.60 11.58
CA LEU A 672 -23.11 34.38 12.32
C LEU A 672 -24.49 34.43 12.96
N ASN A 673 -24.90 35.58 13.50
CA ASN A 673 -26.24 35.76 14.04
C ASN A 673 -27.35 35.52 12.99
N HIS A 674 -27.07 35.73 11.70
CA HIS A 674 -28.03 35.56 10.62
C HIS A 674 -27.94 34.21 9.90
N ILE A 675 -26.91 33.41 10.17
CA ILE A 675 -26.76 32.08 9.56
C ILE A 675 -27.99 31.19 9.79
N PRO A 676 -28.57 31.08 11.01
CA PRO A 676 -29.74 30.24 11.20
C PRO A 676 -30.94 30.64 10.33
N ASP A 677 -31.15 31.94 10.09
CA ASP A 677 -32.24 32.44 9.25
C ASP A 677 -32.01 32.10 7.78
N LEU A 678 -30.77 32.20 7.30
CA LEU A 678 -30.42 31.79 5.94
C LEU A 678 -30.63 30.28 5.74
N MET A 679 -30.22 29.47 6.73
CA MET A 679 -30.39 28.02 6.66
C MET A 679 -31.85 27.58 6.74
N ASP A 680 -32.70 28.30 7.48
CA ASP A 680 -34.15 28.07 7.47
C ASP A 680 -34.79 28.36 6.11
N GLN A 681 -34.17 29.22 5.29
CA GLN A 681 -34.56 29.46 3.89
C GLN A 681 -33.97 28.42 2.91
N GLY A 682 -33.31 27.38 3.42
CA GLY A 682 -32.75 26.28 2.63
C GLY A 682 -31.33 26.51 2.13
N LEU A 683 -30.61 27.53 2.64
CA LEU A 683 -29.20 27.71 2.34
C LEU A 683 -28.33 26.76 3.17
N TRP A 684 -27.21 26.34 2.60
CA TRP A 684 -26.17 25.56 3.26
C TRP A 684 -24.80 26.02 2.76
N GLY A 685 -23.72 25.56 3.38
CA GLY A 685 -22.37 25.85 2.89
C GLY A 685 -21.29 25.73 3.95
N ASN A 686 -20.25 26.54 3.83
CA ASN A 686 -19.13 26.55 4.76
C ASN A 686 -18.53 27.94 4.89
N ALA A 687 -17.95 28.24 6.05
CA ALA A 687 -17.08 29.40 6.23
C ALA A 687 -15.68 28.95 6.64
N ILE A 688 -14.66 29.65 6.14
CA ILE A 688 -13.29 29.52 6.59
C ILE A 688 -12.81 30.90 7.02
N ALA A 689 -12.28 31.01 8.23
CA ALA A 689 -11.75 32.23 8.78
C ALA A 689 -10.31 32.03 9.29
N PHE A 690 -9.45 32.99 8.96
CA PHE A 690 -8.08 33.08 9.47
C PHE A 690 -7.92 34.36 10.26
N GLY A 691 -7.25 34.28 11.41
CA GLY A 691 -7.07 35.45 12.26
C GLY A 691 -5.88 35.36 13.20
N SER A 692 -5.56 36.48 13.82
CA SER A 692 -4.59 36.60 14.92
C SER A 692 -5.22 37.41 16.05
N THR A 693 -4.99 37.00 17.30
CA THR A 693 -5.47 37.72 18.48
C THR A 693 -4.27 38.14 19.34
N PRO A 694 -4.00 39.46 19.53
CA PRO A 694 -4.74 40.61 18.99
C PRO A 694 -4.53 40.79 17.48
N GLY A 695 -5.56 41.26 16.77
CA GLY A 695 -5.52 41.45 15.32
C GLY A 695 -6.91 41.33 14.69
N GLU A 696 -6.95 41.13 13.38
CA GLU A 696 -8.15 41.10 12.56
C GLU A 696 -8.45 39.68 12.06
N VAL A 697 -9.70 39.46 11.65
CA VAL A 697 -10.11 38.22 10.97
C VAL A 697 -10.38 38.47 9.50
N SER A 698 -9.96 37.54 8.66
CA SER A 698 -10.41 37.40 7.28
C SER A 698 -11.28 36.16 7.19
N ALA A 699 -12.51 36.29 6.71
CA ALA A 699 -13.45 35.18 6.58
C ALA A 699 -14.02 35.09 5.17
N THR A 700 -14.11 33.88 4.64
CA THR A 700 -14.76 33.57 3.37
C THR A 700 -15.92 32.62 3.64
N VAL A 701 -17.13 33.03 3.29
CA VAL A 701 -18.35 32.26 3.52
C VAL A 701 -18.98 31.89 2.19
N GLN A 702 -18.99 30.61 1.87
CA GLN A 702 -19.70 30.06 0.72
C GLN A 702 -21.12 29.69 1.16
N LEU A 703 -22.11 30.16 0.42
CA LEU A 703 -23.51 29.84 0.59
C LEU A 703 -24.07 29.24 -0.69
N SER A 704 -24.81 28.15 -0.55
CA SER A 704 -25.33 27.35 -1.63
C SER A 704 -26.81 27.02 -1.41
N ALA A 705 -27.53 26.79 -2.50
CA ALA A 705 -28.92 26.33 -2.49
C ALA A 705 -29.19 25.39 -3.67
N TYR A 706 -30.00 24.36 -3.45
CA TYR A 706 -30.46 23.45 -4.50
C TYR A 706 -31.74 23.99 -5.16
N ASN A 707 -31.96 23.68 -6.45
CA ASN A 707 -33.20 24.05 -7.17
C ASN A 707 -33.53 25.55 -7.11
N SER A 708 -32.51 26.41 -7.21
CA SER A 708 -32.61 27.85 -7.00
C SER A 708 -32.01 28.66 -8.17
N THR A 709 -31.99 29.98 -8.06
CA THR A 709 -31.41 30.90 -9.06
C THR A 709 -30.39 31.85 -8.42
N ALA A 710 -29.47 32.39 -9.22
CA ALA A 710 -28.50 33.39 -8.76
C ALA A 710 -29.19 34.61 -8.13
N ALA A 711 -30.27 35.10 -8.75
CA ALA A 711 -31.05 36.23 -8.25
C ALA A 711 -31.67 35.96 -6.87
N ASN A 712 -32.21 34.75 -6.66
CA ASN A 712 -32.78 34.36 -5.37
C ASN A 712 -31.69 34.29 -4.28
N LEU A 713 -30.54 33.70 -4.58
CA LEU A 713 -29.43 33.62 -3.62
C LEU A 713 -28.92 35.02 -3.24
N THR A 714 -28.71 35.91 -4.22
CA THR A 714 -28.30 37.29 -3.96
C THR A 714 -29.33 38.06 -3.12
N ALA A 715 -30.62 37.92 -3.42
CA ALA A 715 -31.69 38.58 -2.67
C ALA A 715 -31.76 38.18 -1.19
N LEU A 716 -31.31 36.96 -0.84
CA LEU A 716 -31.23 36.49 0.55
C LEU A 716 -29.99 37.01 1.29
N VAL A 717 -28.88 37.23 0.59
CA VAL A 717 -27.61 37.65 1.20
C VAL A 717 -27.46 39.18 1.30
N GLU A 718 -28.01 39.93 0.34
CA GLU A 718 -27.94 41.39 0.33
C GLU A 718 -28.41 42.08 1.62
N PRO A 719 -29.54 41.68 2.25
CA PRO A 719 -29.98 42.25 3.52
C PRO A 719 -28.97 42.04 4.65
N ILE A 720 -28.22 40.93 4.63
CA ILE A 720 -27.20 40.63 5.64
C ILE A 720 -25.97 41.51 5.45
N ILE A 721 -25.54 41.73 4.20
CA ILE A 721 -24.46 42.68 3.89
C ILE A 721 -24.83 44.10 4.38
N ALA A 722 -26.09 44.50 4.18
CA ALA A 722 -26.60 45.78 4.70
C ALA A 722 -26.62 45.81 6.24
N ALA A 723 -27.06 44.74 6.90
CA ALA A 723 -27.09 44.62 8.35
C ALA A 723 -25.68 44.71 8.97
N ILE A 724 -24.68 44.07 8.35
CA ILE A 724 -23.27 44.15 8.78
C ILE A 724 -22.78 45.60 8.73
N ARG A 725 -23.00 46.30 7.61
CA ARG A 725 -22.57 47.71 7.46
C ARG A 725 -23.24 48.62 8.49
N ASN A 726 -24.55 48.49 8.66
CA ASN A 726 -25.32 49.33 9.58
C ASN A 726 -24.94 49.08 11.05
N THR A 727 -24.70 47.83 11.44
CA THR A 727 -24.46 47.45 12.84
C THR A 727 -23.03 47.76 13.29
N THR A 728 -22.05 47.56 12.40
CA THR A 728 -20.63 47.79 12.72
C THR A 728 -20.20 49.25 12.54
N GLY A 729 -21.01 50.07 11.84
CA GLY A 729 -20.63 51.41 11.41
C GLY A 729 -19.50 51.42 10.37
N GLY A 730 -19.18 50.25 9.80
CA GLY A 730 -18.07 50.08 8.85
C GLY A 730 -18.35 50.77 7.52
N ARG A 731 -17.46 51.70 7.15
CA ARG A 731 -17.42 52.28 5.80
C ARG A 731 -16.51 51.42 4.91
N ASN A 732 -16.65 51.51 3.58
CA ASN A 732 -15.82 50.77 2.62
C ASN A 732 -14.30 50.99 2.82
N SER A 733 -13.88 52.06 3.49
CA SER A 733 -12.49 52.32 3.84
C SER A 733 -11.96 51.52 5.04
N SER A 734 -12.83 51.04 5.94
CA SER A 734 -12.46 50.31 7.18
C SER A 734 -12.86 48.84 7.17
N LEU A 735 -13.82 48.43 6.35
CA LEU A 735 -14.29 47.04 6.22
C LEU A 735 -14.54 46.71 4.75
N SER A 736 -13.96 45.61 4.27
CA SER A 736 -14.21 45.06 2.94
C SER A 736 -15.22 43.92 3.02
N LEU A 737 -16.33 44.07 2.30
CA LEU A 737 -17.36 43.04 2.10
C LEU A 737 -17.51 42.82 0.60
N GLN A 738 -17.10 41.65 0.11
CA GLN A 738 -17.16 41.31 -1.31
C GLN A 738 -18.09 40.11 -1.51
N TRP A 739 -19.21 40.34 -2.20
CA TRP A 739 -20.10 39.28 -2.67
C TRP A 739 -19.75 38.96 -4.12
N SER A 740 -19.40 37.70 -4.40
CA SER A 740 -19.18 37.23 -5.76
C SER A 740 -20.50 36.99 -6.48
N GLU A 741 -20.53 37.19 -7.79
CA GLU A 741 -21.68 36.80 -8.61
C GLU A 741 -21.95 35.29 -8.43
N PRO A 742 -23.16 34.88 -8.05
CA PRO A 742 -23.46 33.47 -7.85
C PRO A 742 -23.35 32.65 -9.14
N THR A 743 -22.74 31.47 -9.03
CA THR A 743 -22.64 30.52 -10.14
C THR A 743 -23.80 29.54 -10.07
N VAL A 744 -24.50 29.35 -11.20
CA VAL A 744 -25.53 28.31 -11.37
C VAL A 744 -24.93 27.17 -12.18
N ALA A 745 -24.94 25.96 -11.64
CA ALA A 745 -24.48 24.77 -12.34
C ALA A 745 -25.60 23.71 -12.34
N PRO A 746 -25.69 22.84 -13.38
CA PRO A 746 -26.43 21.59 -13.26
C PRO A 746 -26.02 20.87 -11.98
N PHE A 747 -26.94 20.12 -11.39
CA PHE A 747 -26.57 19.28 -10.27
C PHE A 747 -25.65 18.17 -10.78
N ASP A 748 -24.37 18.46 -10.74
CA ASP A 748 -23.27 17.55 -10.96
C ASP A 748 -22.33 17.67 -9.76
N ARG A 749 -21.65 16.56 -9.48
CA ARG A 749 -20.66 16.19 -8.46
C ARG A 749 -19.79 17.27 -7.80
N ASN A 750 -19.65 18.47 -8.36
CA ASN A 750 -18.66 19.51 -8.04
C ASN A 750 -18.63 20.06 -6.60
N SER A 751 -19.46 19.56 -5.68
CA SER A 751 -19.43 19.96 -4.26
C SER A 751 -18.53 19.08 -3.38
N SER A 752 -17.97 17.98 -3.92
CA SER A 752 -17.07 17.09 -3.18
C SER A 752 -15.66 17.11 -3.78
N SER A 753 -14.66 17.44 -2.96
CA SER A 753 -13.25 17.36 -3.34
C SER A 753 -12.91 15.91 -3.73
N LYS A 754 -12.48 15.73 -4.98
CA LYS A 754 -11.87 14.48 -5.45
C LYS A 754 -10.39 14.40 -5.18
N THR A 755 -9.75 15.56 -5.04
CA THR A 755 -8.32 15.63 -4.82
C THR A 755 -8.08 15.00 -3.46
N PRO A 756 -7.30 13.91 -3.36
CA PRO A 756 -6.83 13.45 -2.07
C PRO A 756 -6.23 14.66 -1.35
N SER A 757 -6.43 14.75 -0.04
CA SER A 757 -5.58 15.58 0.78
C SER A 757 -4.14 15.07 0.61
N ASN A 758 -3.39 15.68 -0.31
CA ASN A 758 -2.03 15.27 -0.66
C ASN A 758 -1.01 15.57 0.46
N THR A 759 -1.47 16.12 1.59
CA THR A 759 -0.64 16.44 2.74
C THR A 759 -1.05 15.54 3.90
N ALA A 760 -0.35 14.43 4.05
CA ALA A 760 -0.35 13.63 5.27
C ALA A 760 0.87 14.03 6.13
N GLY A 761 0.79 13.85 7.46
CA GLY A 761 1.92 14.12 8.37
C GLY A 761 2.10 15.58 8.82
N SER A 762 1.19 16.50 8.47
CA SER A 762 1.18 17.83 9.09
C SER A 762 0.61 17.71 10.51
N GLY A 763 1.42 18.03 11.53
CA GLY A 763 0.94 18.11 12.90
C GLY A 763 -0.14 19.18 13.02
N GLY A 764 -1.27 18.84 13.64
CA GLY A 764 -2.37 19.77 13.89
C GLY A 764 -3.37 19.14 14.86
N LEU A 765 -3.88 19.94 15.79
CA LEU A 765 -4.96 19.53 16.69
C LEU A 765 -6.16 20.45 16.45
N GLU A 766 -7.35 19.86 16.48
CA GLU A 766 -8.61 20.57 16.31
C GLU A 766 -9.50 20.38 17.54
N THR A 767 -10.38 21.34 17.76
CA THR A 767 -11.50 21.25 18.71
C THR A 767 -12.75 21.74 18.00
N SER A 768 -13.92 21.23 18.39
CA SER A 768 -15.17 21.67 17.79
C SER A 768 -16.31 21.83 18.78
N ARG A 769 -17.36 22.52 18.32
CA ARG A 769 -18.62 22.67 19.04
C ARG A 769 -19.79 22.77 18.07
N LEU A 770 -20.89 22.14 18.42
CA LEU A 770 -22.17 22.20 17.73
C LEU A 770 -22.95 23.40 18.28
N LEU A 771 -23.21 24.38 17.43
CA LEU A 771 -23.87 25.63 17.80
C LEU A 771 -25.27 25.67 17.19
N GLY A 772 -26.26 25.85 18.07
CA GLY A 772 -27.64 26.08 17.68
C GLY A 772 -27.97 27.57 17.60
N ARG A 773 -29.22 27.86 17.24
CA ARG A 773 -29.74 29.23 17.14
C ARG A 773 -29.54 30.04 18.44
N ALA A 774 -29.69 29.39 19.61
CA ALA A 774 -29.53 30.07 20.91
C ALA A 774 -28.09 30.59 21.13
N GLN A 775 -27.08 29.85 20.69
CA GLN A 775 -25.67 30.22 20.83
C GLN A 775 -25.25 31.27 19.78
N LEU A 776 -25.88 31.25 18.61
CA LEU A 776 -25.61 32.17 17.51
C LEU A 776 -26.36 33.50 17.66
N ASN A 777 -27.54 33.53 18.30
CA ASN A 777 -28.35 34.75 18.47
C ASN A 777 -27.97 35.62 19.69
N LEU A 778 -26.83 35.34 20.33
CA LEU A 778 -26.30 36.20 21.39
C LEU A 778 -26.00 37.61 20.85
N PRO A 779 -25.92 38.65 21.71
CA PRO A 779 -25.47 39.96 21.28
C PRO A 779 -24.14 39.86 20.50
N TYR A 780 -24.07 40.44 19.30
CA TYR A 780 -22.93 40.21 18.38
C TYR A 780 -21.57 40.55 19.01
N LYS A 781 -21.51 41.51 19.95
CA LYS A 781 -20.28 41.83 20.70
C LYS A 781 -19.81 40.68 21.59
N GLN A 782 -20.75 39.91 22.14
CA GLN A 782 -20.45 38.71 22.91
C GLN A 782 -19.94 37.60 21.99
N VAL A 783 -20.60 37.36 20.86
CA VAL A 783 -20.14 36.40 19.83
C VAL A 783 -18.74 36.79 19.30
N SER A 784 -18.52 38.06 18.98
CA SER A 784 -17.22 38.64 18.59
C SER A 784 -16.14 38.42 19.66
N SER A 785 -16.52 38.46 20.94
CA SER A 785 -15.61 38.13 22.04
C SER A 785 -15.24 36.65 22.07
N TYR A 786 -16.21 35.74 21.88
CA TYR A 786 -15.94 34.31 21.83
C TYR A 786 -15.10 33.92 20.61
N LEU A 787 -15.40 34.47 19.43
CA LEU A 787 -14.61 34.24 18.21
C LEU A 787 -13.13 34.61 18.39
N ARG A 788 -12.85 35.77 19.01
CA ARG A 788 -11.47 36.19 19.29
C ARG A 788 -10.76 35.27 20.27
N ARG A 789 -11.47 34.79 21.29
CA ARG A 789 -10.92 33.89 22.32
C ARG A 789 -10.69 32.48 21.79
N ILE A 790 -11.60 31.94 20.97
CA ILE A 790 -11.42 30.61 20.39
C ILE A 790 -10.32 30.58 19.34
N MET A 791 -10.15 31.68 18.59
CA MET A 791 -9.05 31.86 17.65
C MET A 791 -7.77 32.40 18.31
N TYR A 792 -7.69 32.37 19.65
CA TYR A 792 -6.42 32.54 20.35
C TYR A 792 -5.56 31.29 20.16
N THR A 793 -4.26 31.45 19.98
CA THR A 793 -3.33 30.37 19.65
C THR A 793 -2.28 30.20 20.73
N GLU A 794 -1.74 28.98 20.85
CA GLU A 794 -0.64 28.67 21.75
C GLU A 794 0.60 29.50 21.37
N PRO A 795 1.39 30.01 22.33
CA PRO A 795 2.66 30.66 22.02
C PRO A 795 3.56 29.77 21.15
N GLY A 796 4.07 30.29 20.03
CA GLY A 796 4.93 29.55 19.10
C GLY A 796 4.18 28.74 18.03
N SER A 797 2.85 28.80 18.01
CA SER A 797 2.02 28.18 16.97
C SER A 797 1.71 29.10 15.79
N GLY A 798 1.24 28.52 14.68
CA GLY A 798 0.81 29.24 13.49
C GLY A 798 -0.48 30.06 13.66
N ARG A 799 -0.99 30.63 12.56
CA ARG A 799 -2.26 31.37 12.55
C ARG A 799 -3.43 30.47 12.95
N ALA A 800 -4.39 31.02 13.70
CA ALA A 800 -5.63 30.31 13.98
C ALA A 800 -6.47 30.15 12.72
N MET A 801 -7.10 28.99 12.62
CA MET A 801 -8.12 28.70 11.64
C MET A 801 -9.43 28.39 12.37
N LEU A 802 -10.54 28.92 11.84
CA LEU A 802 -11.89 28.55 12.23
C LEU A 802 -12.66 28.12 10.98
N ILE A 803 -13.15 26.90 10.98
CA ILE A 803 -14.03 26.36 9.94
C ILE A 803 -15.44 26.27 10.52
N LEU A 804 -16.43 26.72 9.77
CA LEU A 804 -17.83 26.60 10.13
C LEU A 804 -18.56 25.77 9.08
N GLY A 805 -18.95 24.55 9.42
CA GLY A 805 -19.84 23.73 8.60
C GLY A 805 -21.28 24.23 8.74
N LEU A 806 -21.80 24.87 7.70
CA LEU A 806 -23.18 25.38 7.61
C LEU A 806 -24.08 24.31 6.95
N MET A 807 -24.03 23.10 7.50
CA MET A 807 -24.55 21.89 6.84
C MET A 807 -25.56 21.13 7.69
N ALA A 808 -25.93 21.66 8.87
CA ALA A 808 -27.04 21.15 9.70
C ALA A 808 -28.33 21.95 9.42
N GLY A 809 -29.15 22.29 10.42
CA GLY A 809 -30.37 23.06 10.23
C GLY A 809 -31.61 22.20 9.95
N PRO A 810 -32.62 22.69 9.21
CA PRO A 810 -33.94 22.07 9.15
C PRO A 810 -33.99 20.58 8.81
N GLY A 811 -33.18 20.10 7.87
CA GLY A 811 -33.13 18.67 7.52
C GLY A 811 -32.69 17.78 8.69
N VAL A 812 -31.70 18.24 9.44
CA VAL A 812 -31.21 17.53 10.64
C VAL A 812 -32.17 17.69 11.82
N ASN A 813 -32.72 18.89 12.01
CA ASN A 813 -33.62 19.22 13.13
C ASN A 813 -34.96 18.50 13.03
N ASN A 814 -35.51 18.39 11.81
CA ASN A 814 -36.83 17.81 11.54
C ASN A 814 -36.78 16.32 11.16
N THR A 815 -35.65 15.64 11.40
CA THR A 815 -35.53 14.20 11.11
C THR A 815 -36.56 13.40 11.93
N PRO A 816 -37.41 12.56 11.32
CA PRO A 816 -38.41 11.75 12.02
C PRO A 816 -37.79 10.80 13.05
N LEU A 817 -38.46 10.58 14.19
CA LEU A 817 -37.93 9.83 15.33
C LEU A 817 -37.48 8.41 14.94
N GLU A 818 -38.21 7.74 14.04
CA GLU A 818 -37.90 6.40 13.55
C GLU A 818 -36.58 6.33 12.75
N ARG A 819 -36.15 7.45 12.17
CA ARG A 819 -34.87 7.53 11.44
C ARG A 819 -33.71 7.97 12.32
N GLN A 820 -33.97 8.46 13.53
CA GLN A 820 -32.92 8.93 14.42
C GLN A 820 -32.12 7.75 15.00
N GLY A 821 -30.79 7.85 14.89
CA GLY A 821 -29.83 6.94 15.51
C GLY A 821 -29.33 7.39 16.89
N ALA A 822 -28.12 6.98 17.23
CA ALA A 822 -27.44 7.26 18.49
C ALA A 822 -26.61 8.56 18.50
N VAL A 823 -26.64 9.36 17.43
CA VAL A 823 -26.00 10.69 17.39
C VAL A 823 -26.35 11.52 18.63
N ASN A 824 -25.42 12.38 19.06
CA ASN A 824 -25.70 13.33 20.15
C ASN A 824 -26.98 14.12 19.83
N PRO A 825 -28.03 14.09 20.68
CA PRO A 825 -29.32 14.72 20.37
C PRO A 825 -29.25 16.23 20.09
N VAL A 826 -28.18 16.90 20.54
CA VAL A 826 -27.95 18.32 20.26
C VAL A 826 -27.91 18.63 18.76
N TRP A 827 -27.52 17.67 17.92
CA TRP A 827 -27.59 17.76 16.45
C TRP A 827 -28.96 18.21 15.96
N ARG A 828 -30.04 17.83 16.65
CA ARG A 828 -31.43 18.19 16.30
C ARG A 828 -31.78 19.66 16.54
N SER A 829 -30.84 20.45 17.05
CA SER A 829 -30.96 21.90 17.22
C SER A 829 -29.77 22.67 16.63
N THR A 830 -28.84 21.96 15.98
CA THR A 830 -27.59 22.51 15.47
C THR A 830 -27.81 23.18 14.12
N TYR A 831 -27.17 24.33 13.92
CA TYR A 831 -27.05 24.98 12.62
C TYR A 831 -25.60 24.96 12.13
N VAL A 832 -24.67 25.23 13.06
CA VAL A 832 -23.25 25.38 12.73
C VAL A 832 -22.43 24.34 13.47
N HIS A 833 -21.63 23.59 12.71
CA HIS A 833 -20.51 22.83 13.27
C HIS A 833 -19.25 23.71 13.23
N ALA A 834 -18.81 24.22 14.37
CA ALA A 834 -17.67 25.12 14.47
C ALA A 834 -16.41 24.36 14.87
N ILE A 835 -15.38 24.38 14.03
CA ILE A 835 -14.09 23.71 14.22
C ILE A 835 -13.01 24.78 14.34
N SER A 836 -12.20 24.73 15.40
CA SER A 836 -11.08 25.63 15.61
C SER A 836 -9.78 24.86 15.77
N GLY A 837 -8.76 25.27 15.03
CA GLY A 837 -7.43 24.65 15.03
C GLY A 837 -6.31 25.68 14.88
N SER A 838 -5.09 25.21 15.01
CA SER A 838 -3.85 25.90 14.66
C SER A 838 -2.78 24.83 14.40
N GLY A 839 -1.73 25.16 13.66
CA GLY A 839 -0.53 24.32 13.66
C GLY A 839 0.03 24.20 15.08
N PRO A 840 0.74 23.11 15.41
CA PRO A 840 1.37 22.93 16.72
C PRO A 840 2.42 24.01 16.96
N ALA A 841 2.73 24.26 18.23
CA ALA A 841 3.90 25.04 18.57
C ALA A 841 5.18 24.37 18.04
N SER A 842 6.10 25.15 17.46
CA SER A 842 7.38 24.62 16.98
C SER A 842 8.21 24.07 18.14
N ASP A 843 8.47 22.77 18.14
CA ASP A 843 9.30 22.11 19.14
C ASP A 843 9.98 20.87 18.53
N GLU A 844 11.24 21.02 18.10
CA GLU A 844 12.02 19.94 17.47
C GLU A 844 12.54 18.90 18.48
N THR A 845 12.33 19.12 19.78
CA THR A 845 12.88 18.26 20.84
C THR A 845 11.92 17.16 21.32
N ASN A 846 10.63 17.29 21.01
CA ASN A 846 9.58 16.39 21.46
C ASN A 846 9.09 15.50 20.31
N SER A 847 8.70 14.25 20.63
CA SER A 847 8.07 13.37 19.65
C SER A 847 6.72 13.93 19.18
N PRO A 848 6.22 13.54 17.99
CA PRO A 848 4.88 13.94 17.53
C PRO A 848 3.77 13.64 18.55
N SER A 849 3.85 12.52 19.27
CA SER A 849 2.87 12.17 20.32
C SER A 849 2.93 13.10 21.53
N GLN A 850 4.12 13.54 21.93
CA GLN A 850 4.32 14.52 22.99
C GLN A 850 3.82 15.91 22.57
N ILE A 851 4.07 16.32 21.32
CA ILE A 851 3.58 17.59 20.76
C ILE A 851 2.05 17.62 20.75
N ILE A 852 1.40 16.54 20.29
CA ILE A 852 -0.06 16.43 20.26
C ILE A 852 -0.64 16.46 21.67
N LYS A 853 -0.07 15.70 22.62
CA LYS A 853 -0.55 15.66 24.01
C LYS A 853 -0.47 17.05 24.67
N LYS A 854 0.66 17.74 24.53
CA LYS A 854 0.87 19.10 25.05
C LYS A 854 -0.10 20.10 24.42
N SER A 855 -0.27 20.03 23.10
CA SER A 855 -1.26 20.85 22.39
C SER A 855 -2.68 20.58 22.91
N ALA A 856 -3.02 19.33 23.20
CA ALA A 856 -4.33 18.94 23.71
C ALA A 856 -4.59 19.44 25.13
N GLU A 857 -3.58 19.38 26.01
CA GLU A 857 -3.63 19.98 27.34
C GLU A 857 -3.84 21.50 27.26
N TRP A 858 -3.18 22.18 26.32
CA TRP A 858 -3.40 23.60 26.09
C TRP A 858 -4.81 23.90 25.56
N TYR A 859 -5.32 23.10 24.61
CA TYR A 859 -6.66 23.22 24.05
C TYR A 859 -7.72 23.04 25.15
N GLU A 860 -7.54 22.06 26.03
CA GLU A 860 -8.43 21.76 27.15
C GLU A 860 -8.58 22.96 28.11
N VAL A 861 -7.48 23.66 28.42
CA VAL A 861 -7.50 24.81 29.33
C VAL A 861 -7.97 26.09 28.64
N ASN A 862 -7.65 26.29 27.37
CA ASN A 862 -7.86 27.57 26.69
C ASN A 862 -9.09 27.58 25.77
N ARG A 863 -9.21 26.59 24.87
CA ARG A 863 -10.27 26.56 23.86
C ARG A 863 -11.53 25.83 24.33
N GLU A 864 -11.37 24.68 24.98
CA GLU A 864 -12.51 23.96 25.55
C GLU A 864 -13.19 24.76 26.67
N ALA A 865 -12.43 25.53 27.46
CA ALA A 865 -12.99 26.46 28.42
C ALA A 865 -13.90 27.53 27.77
N VAL A 866 -13.49 28.08 26.62
CA VAL A 866 -14.31 29.04 25.85
C VAL A 866 -15.57 28.36 25.33
N TRP A 867 -15.46 27.13 24.84
CA TRP A 867 -16.63 26.38 24.39
C TRP A 867 -17.62 26.10 25.51
N ARG A 868 -17.14 25.72 26.70
CA ARG A 868 -17.97 25.47 27.88
C ARG A 868 -18.63 26.74 28.41
N GLU A 869 -18.04 27.91 28.17
CA GLU A 869 -18.65 29.21 28.48
C GLU A 869 -19.69 29.63 27.43
N TRP A 870 -19.38 29.49 26.15
CA TRP A 870 -20.26 29.91 25.05
C TRP A 870 -21.46 28.96 24.86
N ALA A 871 -21.23 27.66 24.96
CA ALA A 871 -22.20 26.62 24.63
C ALA A 871 -22.15 25.42 25.62
N PRO A 872 -22.38 25.64 26.94
CA PRO A 872 -22.21 24.61 27.98
C PRO A 872 -23.07 23.37 27.80
N ASN A 873 -24.27 23.53 27.22
CA ASN A 873 -25.27 22.46 27.09
C ASN A 873 -25.31 21.85 25.69
N THR A 874 -24.33 22.14 24.85
CA THR A 874 -24.22 21.51 23.52
C THR A 874 -23.09 20.48 23.51
N GLY A 875 -22.85 19.86 22.34
CA GLY A 875 -21.83 18.83 22.16
C GLY A 875 -20.85 19.17 21.05
N ALA A 876 -19.97 18.23 20.74
CA ALA A 876 -18.97 18.32 19.69
C ALA A 876 -19.12 17.14 18.72
N TYR A 877 -18.62 17.31 17.49
CA TYR A 877 -18.59 16.21 16.52
C TYR A 877 -17.31 15.40 16.72
N MET A 878 -17.47 14.17 17.19
CA MET A 878 -16.36 13.30 17.63
C MET A 878 -15.27 13.05 16.58
N ASN A 879 -15.56 13.18 15.28
CA ASN A 879 -14.60 12.97 14.19
C ASN A 879 -13.91 14.27 13.74
N GLU A 880 -14.16 15.41 14.40
CA GLU A 880 -13.50 16.70 14.17
C GLU A 880 -13.38 17.46 15.52
N ALA A 881 -13.05 16.75 16.61
CA ALA A 881 -13.00 17.31 17.97
C ALA A 881 -11.67 16.97 18.66
N ASN A 882 -11.41 17.59 19.81
CA ASN A 882 -10.27 17.25 20.65
C ASN A 882 -10.50 15.85 21.27
N PRO A 883 -9.72 14.82 20.89
CA PRO A 883 -9.91 13.48 21.41
C PRO A 883 -9.55 13.37 22.90
N TYR A 884 -8.84 14.34 23.47
CA TYR A 884 -8.48 14.39 24.90
C TYR A 884 -9.42 15.28 25.73
N ASN A 885 -10.55 15.69 25.17
CA ASN A 885 -11.56 16.47 25.89
C ASN A 885 -12.03 15.73 27.14
N SER A 886 -11.84 16.34 28.32
CA SER A 886 -12.23 15.72 29.59
C SER A 886 -13.74 15.41 29.71
N ASN A 887 -14.58 16.11 28.95
CA ASN A 887 -16.04 15.95 28.90
C ASN A 887 -16.53 15.15 27.68
N TRP A 888 -15.66 14.36 27.03
CA TRP A 888 -15.99 13.64 25.80
C TRP A 888 -17.28 12.81 25.86
N LYS A 889 -17.61 12.19 27.01
CA LYS A 889 -18.87 11.41 27.17
C LYS A 889 -20.10 12.28 26.92
N HIS A 890 -20.14 13.46 27.55
CA HIS A 890 -21.21 14.43 27.35
C HIS A 890 -21.14 15.03 25.94
N ASP A 891 -19.95 15.46 25.52
CA ASP A 891 -19.81 16.25 24.29
C ASP A 891 -20.05 15.39 23.04
N PHE A 892 -19.65 14.13 23.03
CA PHE A 892 -19.77 13.26 21.84
C PHE A 892 -21.06 12.43 21.84
N PHE A 893 -21.57 12.03 23.01
CA PHE A 893 -22.71 11.12 23.12
C PHE A 893 -23.90 11.71 23.89
N GLY A 894 -23.65 12.69 24.77
CA GLY A 894 -24.68 13.33 25.58
C GLY A 894 -25.46 12.32 26.41
N VAL A 895 -26.79 12.47 26.45
CA VAL A 895 -27.69 11.57 27.19
C VAL A 895 -27.71 10.12 26.67
N ASN A 896 -27.12 9.85 25.50
CA ASN A 896 -27.11 8.51 24.91
C ASN A 896 -26.00 7.61 25.48
N TYR A 897 -25.02 8.17 26.21
CA TYR A 897 -23.80 7.46 26.61
C TYR A 897 -24.07 6.14 27.34
N ASP A 898 -24.87 6.16 28.41
CA ASP A 898 -25.10 4.97 29.24
C ASP A 898 -25.82 3.86 28.47
N ARG A 899 -26.74 4.23 27.57
CA ARG A 899 -27.42 3.28 26.70
C ARG A 899 -26.45 2.66 25.70
N LEU A 900 -25.55 3.46 25.12
CA LEU A 900 -24.51 2.97 24.22
C LEU A 900 -23.54 2.02 24.94
N ALA A 901 -23.13 2.36 26.16
CA ALA A 901 -22.30 1.50 27.00
C ALA A 901 -22.98 0.15 27.28
N ALA A 902 -24.30 0.14 27.53
CA ALA A 902 -25.06 -1.10 27.70
C ALA A 902 -25.09 -1.95 26.42
N VAL A 903 -25.24 -1.33 25.23
CA VAL A 903 -25.17 -2.03 23.95
C VAL A 903 -23.77 -2.60 23.71
N LYS A 904 -22.71 -1.83 23.97
CA LYS A 904 -21.32 -2.32 23.86
C LYS A 904 -21.10 -3.55 24.72
N ARG A 905 -21.48 -3.53 26.01
CA ARG A 905 -21.34 -4.71 26.89
C ARG A 905 -22.06 -5.95 26.39
N LYS A 906 -23.15 -5.78 25.62
CA LYS A 906 -23.91 -6.89 25.04
C LYS A 906 -23.22 -7.51 23.82
N TYR A 907 -22.60 -6.70 22.96
CA TYR A 907 -22.03 -7.15 21.66
C TYR A 907 -20.48 -7.22 21.64
N ASP A 908 -19.85 -6.70 22.69
CA ASP A 908 -18.43 -6.77 22.98
C ASP A 908 -18.21 -7.07 24.48
N PRO A 909 -18.68 -8.24 24.97
CA PRO A 909 -18.55 -8.65 26.36
C PRO A 909 -17.09 -8.86 26.82
N SER A 910 -16.17 -9.09 25.88
CA SER A 910 -14.74 -9.20 26.14
C SER A 910 -14.02 -7.84 26.12
N GLU A 911 -14.74 -6.74 25.83
CA GLU A 911 -14.20 -5.39 25.74
C GLU A 911 -13.00 -5.29 24.77
N SER A 912 -13.03 -6.09 23.71
CA SER A 912 -11.92 -6.26 22.75
C SER A 912 -11.83 -5.11 21.76
N LEU A 913 -12.90 -4.33 21.61
CA LEU A 913 -12.91 -3.16 20.75
C LEU A 913 -12.56 -1.91 21.57
N TYR A 914 -11.43 -1.27 21.26
CA TYR A 914 -10.95 -0.10 21.98
C TYR A 914 -10.60 1.05 21.02
N ALA A 915 -10.94 2.27 21.43
CA ALA A 915 -10.54 3.50 20.78
C ALA A 915 -10.65 4.67 21.78
N VAL A 916 -9.70 5.61 21.73
CA VAL A 916 -9.64 6.74 22.67
C VAL A 916 -10.93 7.58 22.57
N SER A 917 -11.51 7.91 23.73
CA SER A 917 -12.75 8.69 23.84
C SER A 917 -13.93 8.11 23.06
N ARG A 918 -13.96 6.77 22.93
CA ARG A 918 -15.12 5.99 22.50
C ARG A 918 -15.81 5.35 23.68
N VAL A 919 -17.01 4.85 23.45
CA VAL A 919 -17.84 4.19 24.47
C VAL A 919 -17.06 3.05 25.11
N GLY A 920 -16.90 3.10 26.42
CA GLY A 920 -16.16 2.11 27.21
C GLY A 920 -14.64 2.32 27.27
N SER A 921 -14.10 3.36 26.64
CA SER A 921 -12.66 3.66 26.72
C SER A 921 -12.21 3.98 28.15
N GLU A 922 -13.09 4.53 28.99
CA GLU A 922 -12.82 4.81 30.41
C GLU A 922 -12.69 3.56 31.29
N TRP A 923 -13.01 2.38 30.78
CA TRP A 923 -12.78 1.11 31.49
C TRP A 923 -11.31 0.70 31.42
N TRP A 924 -10.51 1.41 30.63
CA TRP A 924 -9.13 1.08 30.34
C TRP A 924 -8.22 2.31 30.42
N ASP A 925 -7.04 2.13 30.99
CA ASP A 925 -5.93 3.07 30.89
C ASP A 925 -5.03 2.60 29.73
N TYR A 926 -4.79 3.50 28.78
CA TYR A 926 -4.06 3.18 27.54
C TYR A 926 -2.77 3.97 27.46
N ASP A 927 -1.66 3.24 27.39
CA ASP A 927 -0.34 3.81 27.19
C ASP A 927 0.04 3.77 25.70
N MET A 928 0.01 4.93 25.04
CA MET A 928 0.39 5.08 23.63
C MET A 928 1.85 4.71 23.33
N GLN A 929 2.75 4.74 24.32
CA GLN A 929 4.17 4.39 24.12
C GLN A 929 4.39 2.88 24.16
N THR A 930 3.71 2.18 25.07
CA THR A 930 3.90 0.74 25.26
C THR A 930 2.81 -0.11 24.60
N GLY A 931 1.73 0.51 24.12
CA GLY A 931 0.54 -0.17 23.58
C GLY A 931 -0.28 -0.91 24.62
N LYS A 932 0.07 -0.81 25.92
CA LYS A 932 -0.62 -1.55 26.97
C LYS A 932 -1.99 -0.95 27.26
N LEU A 933 -2.99 -1.83 27.35
CA LEU A 933 -4.34 -1.54 27.78
C LEU A 933 -4.58 -2.18 29.15
N CYS A 934 -4.64 -1.36 30.19
CA CYS A 934 -4.79 -1.80 31.59
C CYS A 934 -6.20 -1.52 32.06
N ARG A 935 -6.90 -2.51 32.64
CA ARG A 935 -8.25 -2.27 33.15
C ARG A 935 -8.21 -1.30 34.33
N VAL A 936 -9.07 -0.29 34.33
CA VAL A 936 -9.26 0.63 35.46
C VAL A 936 -10.16 -0.05 36.48
N GLU A 937 -9.64 -0.26 37.70
CA GLU A 937 -10.38 -0.88 38.82
C GLU A 937 -11.43 0.05 39.45
#